data_AF-A0AAN5Z5M2-F1
#
_entry.id   AF-A0AAN5Z5M2-F1
#
_cell.length_a   1.000
_cell.length_b   1.000
_cell.length_c   1.000
_cell.angle_alpha   90.00
_cell.angle_beta   90.00
_cell.angle_gamma   90.00
#
_symmetry.space_group_name_H-M   'P 1'
#
loop_
_entity.id
_entity.type
_entity.pdbx_description
1 polymer ?
#
loop_
_entity_poly.entity_id
_entity_poly.type
_entity_poly.pdbx_seq_one_letter_code
_entity_poly.pdbx_strand_id
1 'polypeptide(L)'
;MSQNILLYNGSVIVHDEHDRVQVLDNCDVLISNGFIEQVGKDISPAKNTDIVDCTDKIISPGFVDTHHHLWQTQLKGHGLDNTWLDYFSDDLLQSFNYSPDDSYWGQLAGCLEALDAGTTFVLDHCHGCRTPEHANAAISAFSDSGIRGVFAYAETFLNLSKWDSQSVIPRPTSVSDSYIQHLEHLAQKGSFADGRVTIGVAFDNYHLPRHEVEKLFHRAIKAGVKLITTHCGNFGPSAPQVLDRYSLFPKPEDNYTIVLSHGNYLDKTDLTMLSQRQIPLSCTPATESQGCMGWPLLFEPGLNTSLGADCHFLTSSSLMQAARNALLLARLQKTLELKAEGKKPVKFDETTYDVFNKATIQGARAVRMQDQIGSIQTGKRADILVFTRTSSLSFGTAARQNPVAAIVGYSEPRDIEAVLVGGVFRKRAGTLLPILRNGKTFADPRDIKDGFFHGNGYGSFIGTQLHYANNVNAGSWGVYPVQLSTSDTSNAHLGEAINEPDDQMSLVRLLTYANEIDIQGIAVTTSTWMPDKIDYESVVGVLGGYKKVVDNLNANVPSHASYPSYKHMLDRIHKGHPVYGRKSLNMTLSNGAKALTKAADAASTNDPLTVSIWGGSAILAESLQHVSLTRNEAAVDSFVEKLRVYAISDQDDTGVWIRLRYPQLMYVTSLHGFSEYTDATWNGISGEEYRHFDQGGPDSSIVSNDWLEKNIRLGPLGSHYLNWSFIMEGDTPAFLPLVQNGLGDVNRPDFGSWGGRYTLLDHSGQSKVYADTTDYVVGKNGKSFTSKFATIWRWREDYQFDFAARMRWSVNSNYSDNNHQPVAIVNGSCGPAPLKLKYKPGHSIVLDASDSWDPDGDELKYDWFHYREPGGAYGRGLEGFDPSLKMKPILTTKSPNVNITNLNEDGSIVKLETAKKLNDTLHIILALRDATEQPLATYRRVILEAR
;
A
#
# COMPACT_ATOMS: atom_id res chain seq x y z
N MET A 1 9.22 40.70 -25.65
CA MET A 1 8.49 41.83 -26.26
C MET A 1 7.03 41.67 -25.88
N SER A 2 6.33 42.74 -25.51
CA SER A 2 4.88 42.72 -25.28
C SER A 2 4.16 42.33 -26.56
N GLN A 3 3.54 41.15 -26.58
CA GLN A 3 2.81 40.66 -27.74
C GLN A 3 1.38 41.19 -27.69
N ASN A 4 1.01 41.99 -28.67
CA ASN A 4 -0.39 42.37 -28.87
C ASN A 4 -1.06 41.28 -29.69
N ILE A 5 -2.24 40.81 -29.25
CA ILE A 5 -3.00 39.75 -29.91
C ILE A 5 -4.42 40.26 -30.16
N LEU A 6 -4.93 40.05 -31.36
CA LEU A 6 -6.34 40.28 -31.68
C LEU A 6 -7.01 38.93 -31.96
N LEU A 7 -7.92 38.51 -31.10
CA LEU A 7 -8.83 37.40 -31.38
C LEU A 7 -9.99 37.98 -32.20
N TYR A 8 -9.99 37.73 -33.50
CA TYR A 8 -10.86 38.41 -34.46
C TYR A 8 -12.13 37.59 -34.75
N ASN A 9 -13.29 38.24 -34.70
CA ASN A 9 -14.56 37.74 -35.23
C ASN A 9 -15.07 36.41 -34.62
N GLY A 10 -14.99 36.24 -33.30
CA GLY A 10 -15.50 35.07 -32.58
C GLY A 10 -16.89 35.26 -31.94
N SER A 11 -17.49 34.16 -31.48
CA SER A 11 -18.61 34.18 -30.52
C SER A 11 -18.04 34.30 -29.10
N VAL A 12 -18.04 35.51 -28.53
CA VAL A 12 -17.39 35.81 -27.24
C VAL A 12 -18.38 35.63 -26.10
N ILE A 13 -18.02 34.78 -25.12
CA ILE A 13 -18.79 34.57 -23.90
C ILE A 13 -18.37 35.60 -22.85
N VAL A 14 -19.30 36.45 -22.45
CA VAL A 14 -19.11 37.50 -21.43
C VAL A 14 -20.08 37.30 -20.26
N HIS A 15 -19.79 37.96 -19.14
CA HIS A 15 -20.67 38.01 -17.98
C HIS A 15 -21.12 39.46 -17.77
N ASP A 16 -22.41 39.66 -17.47
CA ASP A 16 -22.88 40.96 -16.99
C ASP A 16 -22.61 41.15 -15.49
N GLU A 17 -23.04 42.29 -14.96
CA GLU A 17 -22.88 42.68 -13.54
C GLU A 17 -23.60 41.76 -12.53
N HIS A 18 -24.46 40.87 -13.01
CA HIS A 18 -25.20 39.89 -12.21
C HIS A 18 -24.76 38.44 -12.52
N ASP A 19 -23.57 38.26 -13.07
CA ASP A 19 -23.02 36.98 -13.52
C ASP A 19 -23.89 36.28 -14.59
N ARG A 20 -24.80 36.98 -15.29
CA ARG A 20 -25.55 36.36 -16.39
C ARG A 20 -24.65 36.24 -17.60
N VAL A 21 -24.53 35.03 -18.12
CA VAL A 21 -23.70 34.74 -19.28
C VAL A 21 -24.39 35.21 -20.55
N GLN A 22 -23.66 35.94 -21.40
CA GLN A 22 -24.12 36.41 -22.70
C GLN A 22 -23.13 35.98 -23.78
N VAL A 23 -23.64 35.73 -24.99
CA VAL A 23 -22.81 35.41 -26.17
C VAL A 23 -22.88 36.58 -27.13
N LEU A 24 -21.73 37.19 -27.43
CA LEU A 24 -21.57 38.26 -28.39
C LEU A 24 -21.02 37.70 -29.69
N ASP A 25 -21.84 37.63 -30.74
CA ASP A 25 -21.41 37.15 -32.06
C ASP A 25 -20.69 38.23 -32.87
N ASN A 26 -19.75 37.77 -33.69
CA ASN A 26 -18.91 38.59 -34.57
C ASN A 26 -18.18 39.67 -33.75
N CYS A 27 -17.55 39.24 -32.67
CA CYS A 27 -16.92 40.11 -31.67
C CYS A 27 -15.42 39.83 -31.62
N ASP A 28 -14.65 40.90 -31.40
CA ASP A 28 -13.20 40.92 -31.31
C ASP A 28 -12.76 41.10 -29.86
N VAL A 29 -11.62 40.50 -29.51
CA VAL A 29 -10.95 40.71 -28.22
C VAL A 29 -9.51 41.13 -28.47
N LEU A 30 -9.19 42.38 -28.13
CA LEU A 30 -7.83 42.92 -28.19
C LEU A 30 -7.12 42.69 -26.86
N ILE A 31 -5.96 42.07 -26.92
CA ILE A 31 -5.10 41.76 -25.78
C ILE A 31 -3.80 42.54 -25.94
N SER A 32 -3.47 43.32 -24.91
CA SER A 32 -2.25 44.11 -24.84
C SER A 32 -1.59 43.94 -23.47
N ASN A 33 -0.29 43.64 -23.46
CA ASN A 33 0.49 43.44 -22.24
C ASN A 33 -0.11 42.40 -21.26
N GLY A 34 -0.79 41.40 -21.79
CA GLY A 34 -1.44 40.35 -21.00
C GLY A 34 -2.78 40.74 -20.36
N PHE A 35 -3.34 41.89 -20.73
CA PHE A 35 -4.66 42.36 -20.31
C PHE A 35 -5.60 42.44 -21.51
N ILE A 36 -6.88 42.24 -21.25
CA ILE A 36 -7.96 42.51 -22.19
C ILE A 36 -8.10 44.02 -22.28
N GLU A 37 -7.68 44.61 -23.40
CA GLU A 37 -7.74 46.05 -23.62
C GLU A 37 -9.13 46.46 -24.11
N GLN A 38 -9.68 45.72 -25.06
CA GLN A 38 -10.96 46.04 -25.68
C GLN A 38 -11.72 44.78 -26.08
N VAL A 39 -13.04 44.82 -25.90
CA VAL A 39 -14.00 43.81 -26.37
C VAL A 39 -15.06 44.55 -27.19
N GLY A 40 -15.29 44.17 -28.44
CA GLY A 40 -16.21 44.90 -29.32
C GLY A 40 -16.09 44.47 -30.77
N LYS A 41 -16.75 45.18 -31.68
CA LYS A 41 -16.70 44.90 -33.12
C LYS A 41 -15.73 45.82 -33.84
N ASP A 42 -15.16 45.32 -34.93
CA ASP A 42 -14.35 46.09 -35.88
C ASP A 42 -13.14 46.78 -35.21
N ILE A 43 -12.50 46.10 -34.26
CA ILE A 43 -11.34 46.65 -33.55
C ILE A 43 -10.17 46.78 -34.52
N SER A 44 -9.66 48.00 -34.69
CA SER A 44 -8.49 48.26 -35.54
C SER A 44 -7.18 48.00 -34.76
N PRO A 45 -6.41 46.94 -35.07
CA PRO A 45 -5.20 46.64 -34.33
C PRO A 45 -4.05 47.59 -34.68
N ALA A 46 -3.13 47.80 -33.73
CA ALA A 46 -1.87 48.46 -34.00
C ALA A 46 -0.99 47.67 -35.00
N LYS A 47 0.02 48.33 -35.58
CA LYS A 47 1.02 47.65 -36.43
C LYS A 47 1.75 46.58 -35.60
N ASN A 48 1.91 45.37 -36.16
CA ASN A 48 2.55 44.19 -35.56
C ASN A 48 1.74 43.43 -34.48
N THR A 49 0.41 43.55 -34.47
CA THR A 49 -0.48 42.68 -33.68
C THR A 49 -0.60 41.28 -34.31
N ASP A 50 -0.49 40.22 -33.51
CA ASP A 50 -0.78 38.83 -33.92
C ASP A 50 -2.30 38.66 -34.04
N ILE A 51 -2.81 38.58 -35.27
CA ILE A 51 -4.24 38.43 -35.54
C ILE A 51 -4.57 36.94 -35.62
N VAL A 52 -5.48 36.51 -34.77
CA VAL A 52 -5.95 35.13 -34.66
C VAL A 52 -7.39 35.11 -35.12
N ASP A 53 -7.64 34.46 -36.26
CA ASP A 53 -8.99 34.32 -36.79
C ASP A 53 -9.81 33.34 -35.93
N CYS A 54 -10.84 33.89 -35.30
CA CYS A 54 -11.83 33.18 -34.50
C CYS A 54 -13.20 33.08 -35.19
N THR A 55 -13.27 33.30 -36.50
CA THR A 55 -14.49 33.06 -37.29
C THR A 55 -15.00 31.62 -37.07
N ASP A 56 -16.28 31.48 -36.74
CA ASP A 56 -16.94 30.20 -36.36
C ASP A 56 -16.32 29.51 -35.12
N LYS A 57 -15.61 30.25 -34.25
CA LYS A 57 -15.06 29.76 -32.98
C LYS A 57 -15.71 30.44 -31.79
N ILE A 58 -15.63 29.80 -30.62
CA ILE A 58 -16.12 30.35 -29.36
C ILE A 58 -14.93 30.84 -28.54
N ILE A 59 -15.02 32.07 -28.02
CA ILE A 59 -14.03 32.65 -27.12
C ILE A 59 -14.64 32.67 -25.71
N SER A 60 -14.00 32.00 -24.76
CA SER A 60 -14.51 31.84 -23.38
C SER A 60 -13.47 32.31 -22.36
N PRO A 61 -13.88 32.78 -21.16
CA PRO A 61 -12.96 32.85 -20.03
C PRO A 61 -12.33 31.48 -19.77
N GLY A 62 -11.08 31.49 -19.32
CA GLY A 62 -10.41 30.30 -18.79
C GLY A 62 -11.09 29.78 -17.52
N PHE A 63 -11.01 28.46 -17.31
CA PHE A 63 -11.60 27.86 -16.12
C PHE A 63 -10.75 28.12 -14.88
N VAL A 64 -11.43 28.22 -13.74
CA VAL A 64 -10.87 28.50 -12.42
C VAL A 64 -11.15 27.31 -11.52
N ASP A 65 -10.12 26.50 -11.31
CA ASP A 65 -10.16 25.33 -10.44
C ASP A 65 -9.83 25.76 -9.00
N THR A 66 -10.81 25.62 -8.11
CA THR A 66 -10.69 26.07 -6.73
C THR A 66 -10.22 24.99 -5.76
N HIS A 67 -9.93 23.77 -6.23
CA HIS A 67 -9.33 22.75 -5.39
C HIS A 67 -8.72 21.63 -6.23
N HIS A 68 -7.40 21.45 -6.12
CA HIS A 68 -6.65 20.43 -6.85
C HIS A 68 -5.46 19.93 -6.03
N HIS A 69 -5.05 18.68 -6.24
CA HIS A 69 -3.80 18.11 -5.73
C HIS A 69 -2.84 17.73 -6.88
N LEU A 70 -2.11 18.70 -7.40
CA LEU A 70 -1.36 18.51 -8.66
C LEU A 70 -0.19 17.54 -8.54
N TRP A 71 0.43 17.43 -7.36
CA TRP A 71 1.57 16.53 -7.13
C TRP A 71 1.20 15.04 -7.35
N GLN A 72 -0.07 14.66 -7.15
CA GLN A 72 -0.59 13.29 -7.29
C GLN A 72 -0.72 12.83 -8.74
N THR A 73 -0.47 13.70 -9.73
CA THR A 73 -0.67 13.39 -11.15
C THR A 73 -0.01 12.10 -11.61
N GLN A 74 1.14 11.76 -11.03
CA GLN A 74 1.89 10.58 -11.43
C GLN A 74 1.18 9.28 -10.99
N LEU A 75 0.26 9.33 -10.04
CA LEU A 75 -0.48 8.18 -9.51
C LEU A 75 -1.75 7.85 -10.32
N LYS A 76 -1.95 8.50 -11.48
CA LYS A 76 -3.07 8.24 -12.38
C LYS A 76 -3.17 6.77 -12.78
N GLY A 77 -4.39 6.25 -12.76
CA GLY A 77 -4.71 4.87 -13.16
C GLY A 77 -4.63 3.85 -12.01
N HIS A 78 -4.14 4.24 -10.83
CA HIS A 78 -4.08 3.36 -9.66
C HIS A 78 -5.35 3.40 -8.81
N GLY A 79 -5.97 4.57 -8.64
CA GLY A 79 -7.04 4.77 -7.66
C GLY A 79 -8.47 4.66 -8.16
N LEU A 80 -8.72 4.33 -9.42
CA LEU A 80 -10.06 4.43 -10.00
C LEU A 80 -11.10 3.49 -9.37
N ASP A 81 -10.69 2.44 -8.66
CA ASP A 81 -11.58 1.55 -7.90
C ASP A 81 -11.41 1.72 -6.38
N ASN A 82 -10.59 2.68 -5.94
CA ASN A 82 -10.29 2.93 -4.54
C ASN A 82 -11.44 3.68 -3.85
N THR A 83 -11.71 3.29 -2.61
CA THR A 83 -12.54 4.07 -1.70
C THR A 83 -11.72 5.19 -1.08
N TRP A 84 -12.41 6.10 -0.39
CA TRP A 84 -11.77 7.13 0.42
C TRP A 84 -10.78 6.57 1.47
N LEU A 85 -11.00 5.37 2.01
CA LEU A 85 -10.06 4.79 2.98
C LEU A 85 -8.76 4.34 2.32
N ASP A 86 -8.86 3.76 1.11
CA ASP A 86 -7.70 3.28 0.36
C ASP A 86 -6.83 4.46 -0.12
N TYR A 87 -7.42 5.64 -0.35
CA TYR A 87 -6.70 6.87 -0.71
C TYR A 87 -5.57 7.23 0.28
N PHE A 88 -5.74 6.98 1.59
CA PHE A 88 -4.73 7.34 2.56
C PHE A 88 -3.42 6.57 2.37
N SER A 89 -3.49 5.27 2.10
CA SER A 89 -2.30 4.43 1.87
C SER A 89 -1.76 4.55 0.46
N ASP A 90 -2.66 4.49 -0.51
CA ASP A 90 -2.29 4.25 -1.90
C ASP A 90 -1.94 5.55 -2.63
N ASP A 91 -2.38 6.69 -2.09
CA ASP A 91 -2.11 8.01 -2.62
C ASP A 91 -1.38 8.92 -1.62
N LEU A 92 -2.01 9.28 -0.49
CA LEU A 92 -1.50 10.35 0.38
C LEU A 92 -0.07 10.07 0.88
N LEU A 93 0.19 8.81 1.27
CA LEU A 93 1.49 8.38 1.78
C LEU A 93 2.57 8.26 0.68
N GLN A 94 2.20 8.24 -0.60
CA GLN A 94 3.18 8.22 -1.70
C GLN A 94 4.05 9.49 -1.74
N SER A 95 3.62 10.57 -1.10
CA SER A 95 4.46 11.76 -0.89
C SER A 95 5.80 11.48 -0.20
N PHE A 96 5.92 10.41 0.57
CA PHE A 96 7.18 9.98 1.19
C PHE A 96 8.18 9.34 0.22
N ASN A 97 7.68 8.88 -0.92
CA ASN A 97 8.47 8.22 -1.94
C ASN A 97 8.98 9.18 -3.00
N TYR A 98 8.47 10.42 -2.99
CA TYR A 98 8.83 11.41 -3.98
C TYR A 98 10.12 12.12 -3.55
N SER A 99 11.06 12.23 -4.48
CA SER A 99 12.10 13.24 -4.39
C SER A 99 11.54 14.63 -4.76
N PRO A 100 12.28 15.72 -4.52
CA PRO A 100 11.91 17.03 -5.04
C PRO A 100 11.75 17.05 -6.57
N ASP A 101 12.54 16.26 -7.30
CA ASP A 101 12.47 16.21 -8.77
C ASP A 101 11.21 15.46 -9.24
N ASP A 102 10.80 14.40 -8.53
CA ASP A 102 9.51 13.73 -8.79
C ASP A 102 8.35 14.68 -8.53
N SER A 103 8.42 15.47 -7.44
CA SER A 103 7.42 16.50 -7.15
C SER A 103 7.34 17.56 -8.26
N TYR A 104 8.47 17.97 -8.83
CA TYR A 104 8.48 18.88 -9.98
C TYR A 104 7.74 18.27 -11.18
N TRP A 105 8.05 17.03 -11.56
CA TRP A 105 7.47 16.42 -12.75
C TRP A 105 5.98 16.09 -12.59
N GLY A 106 5.58 15.57 -11.42
CA GLY A 106 4.18 15.34 -11.11
C GLY A 106 3.36 16.63 -11.13
N GLN A 107 3.87 17.67 -10.48
CA GLN A 107 3.23 18.99 -10.46
C GLN A 107 3.12 19.58 -11.87
N LEU A 108 4.20 19.50 -12.66
CA LEU A 108 4.25 20.07 -14.01
C LEU A 108 3.26 19.36 -14.95
N ALA A 109 3.23 18.03 -14.93
CA ALA A 109 2.28 17.26 -15.73
C ALA A 109 0.84 17.61 -15.37
N GLY A 110 0.54 17.74 -14.07
CA GLY A 110 -0.79 18.16 -13.62
C GLY A 110 -1.18 19.54 -14.15
N CYS A 111 -0.25 20.51 -14.08
CA CYS A 111 -0.48 21.85 -14.61
C CYS A 111 -0.72 21.84 -16.13
N LEU A 112 0.06 21.05 -16.87
CA LEU A 112 -0.05 20.97 -18.32
C LEU A 112 -1.33 20.28 -18.78
N GLU A 113 -1.78 19.26 -18.06
CA GLU A 113 -3.05 18.60 -18.34
C GLU A 113 -4.25 19.51 -18.02
N ALA A 114 -4.19 20.22 -16.89
CA ALA A 114 -5.17 21.24 -16.54
C ALA A 114 -5.26 22.32 -17.64
N LEU A 115 -4.11 22.81 -18.13
CA LEU A 115 -4.04 23.74 -19.26
C LEU A 115 -4.64 23.13 -20.53
N ASP A 116 -4.33 21.87 -20.86
CA ASP A 116 -4.86 21.21 -22.06
C ASP A 116 -6.39 21.10 -22.03
N ALA A 117 -6.94 20.88 -20.83
CA ALA A 117 -8.37 20.83 -20.54
C ALA A 117 -9.04 22.21 -20.33
N GLY A 118 -8.29 23.31 -20.48
CA GLY A 118 -8.82 24.68 -20.44
C GLY A 118 -8.83 25.35 -19.06
N THR A 119 -8.25 24.72 -18.05
CA THR A 119 -8.03 25.35 -16.74
C THR A 119 -6.85 26.31 -16.82
N THR A 120 -7.10 27.57 -16.43
CA THR A 120 -6.08 28.65 -16.49
C THR A 120 -5.64 29.12 -15.12
N PHE A 121 -6.43 28.81 -14.08
CA PHE A 121 -6.11 29.05 -12.68
C PHE A 121 -6.31 27.78 -11.86
N VAL A 122 -5.36 27.45 -10.99
CA VAL A 122 -5.48 26.36 -10.01
C VAL A 122 -5.17 26.85 -8.59
N LEU A 123 -6.05 26.54 -7.63
CA LEU A 123 -5.74 26.51 -6.21
C LEU A 123 -5.24 25.10 -5.84
N ASP A 124 -3.92 24.97 -5.69
CA ASP A 124 -3.27 23.69 -5.41
C ASP A 124 -3.14 23.47 -3.91
N HIS A 125 -3.88 22.50 -3.38
CA HIS A 125 -3.81 22.06 -1.99
C HIS A 125 -2.65 21.06 -1.84
N CYS A 126 -1.44 21.58 -1.76
CA CYS A 126 -0.21 20.79 -1.87
C CYS A 126 0.25 20.23 -0.52
N HIS A 127 -0.35 19.11 -0.10
CA HIS A 127 0.05 18.37 1.11
C HIS A 127 1.12 17.28 0.88
N GLY A 128 1.62 17.17 -0.35
CA GLY A 128 2.67 16.21 -0.74
C GLY A 128 4.10 16.67 -0.46
N CYS A 129 4.29 17.88 0.09
CA CYS A 129 5.62 18.45 0.29
C CYS A 129 6.26 18.01 1.62
N ARG A 130 7.24 17.10 1.57
CA ARG A 130 7.95 16.59 2.76
C ARG A 130 9.03 17.53 3.30
N THR A 131 9.66 18.31 2.41
CA THR A 131 10.73 19.26 2.75
C THR A 131 10.58 20.56 1.97
N PRO A 132 11.27 21.65 2.37
CA PRO A 132 11.33 22.91 1.62
C PRO A 132 11.69 22.74 0.14
N GLU A 133 12.57 21.78 -0.18
CA GLU A 133 13.01 21.49 -1.55
C GLU A 133 11.86 20.97 -2.41
N HIS A 134 10.96 20.15 -1.86
CA HIS A 134 9.76 19.68 -2.56
C HIS A 134 8.86 20.86 -2.93
N ALA A 135 8.60 21.76 -1.97
CA ALA A 135 7.80 22.95 -2.21
C ALA A 135 8.45 23.88 -3.26
N ASN A 136 9.76 24.11 -3.17
CA ASN A 136 10.49 24.91 -4.15
C ASN A 136 10.42 24.29 -5.57
N ALA A 137 10.49 22.96 -5.65
CA ALA A 137 10.38 22.24 -6.91
C ALA A 137 8.97 22.33 -7.50
N ALA A 138 7.92 22.14 -6.69
CA ALA A 138 6.53 22.30 -7.12
C ALA A 138 6.21 23.76 -7.56
N ILE A 139 6.71 24.77 -6.86
CA ILE A 139 6.59 26.19 -7.26
C ILE A 139 7.30 26.45 -8.61
N SER A 140 8.45 25.82 -8.82
CA SER A 140 9.18 25.91 -10.09
C SER A 140 8.38 25.29 -11.23
N ALA A 141 7.77 24.11 -11.01
CA ALA A 141 6.88 23.47 -11.98
C ALA A 141 5.66 24.34 -12.32
N PHE A 142 5.03 24.95 -11.31
CA PHE A 142 3.98 25.96 -11.52
C PHE A 142 4.45 27.10 -12.43
N SER A 143 5.63 27.64 -12.13
CA SER A 143 6.22 28.76 -12.87
C SER A 143 6.51 28.40 -14.33
N ASP A 144 7.08 27.22 -14.55
CA ASP A 144 7.53 26.72 -15.85
C ASP A 144 6.36 26.26 -16.74
N SER A 145 5.29 25.70 -16.14
CA SER A 145 4.05 25.35 -16.85
C SER A 145 3.37 26.56 -17.48
N GLY A 146 3.53 27.73 -16.83
CA GLY A 146 2.92 28.96 -17.26
C GLY A 146 1.44 29.12 -16.92
N ILE A 147 0.86 28.21 -16.14
CA ILE A 147 -0.48 28.34 -15.53
C ILE A 147 -0.48 29.45 -14.46
N ARG A 148 -1.66 29.97 -14.12
CA ARG A 148 -1.85 30.85 -12.95
C ARG A 148 -2.25 30.00 -11.75
N GLY A 149 -1.89 30.41 -10.54
CA GLY A 149 -2.39 29.69 -9.37
C GLY A 149 -1.95 30.22 -8.03
N VAL A 150 -2.51 29.59 -7.01
CA VAL A 150 -2.08 29.69 -5.62
C VAL A 150 -1.52 28.34 -5.22
N PHE A 151 -0.22 28.30 -4.94
CA PHE A 151 0.43 27.12 -4.36
C PHE A 151 0.17 27.14 -2.85
N ALA A 152 -0.83 26.41 -2.40
CA ALA A 152 -1.16 26.32 -0.98
C ALA A 152 -0.29 25.25 -0.33
N TYR A 153 0.77 25.71 0.33
CA TYR A 153 1.76 24.84 0.95
C TYR A 153 1.17 24.21 2.22
N ALA A 154 1.27 22.89 2.37
CA ALA A 154 0.88 22.16 3.56
C ALA A 154 2.03 21.27 4.10
N GLU A 155 2.03 21.08 5.41
CA GLU A 155 2.67 19.92 6.04
C GLU A 155 1.67 18.75 6.02
N THR A 156 2.10 17.55 5.61
CA THR A 156 1.24 16.38 5.35
C THR A 156 0.25 16.09 6.49
N PHE A 157 -1.01 15.80 6.15
CA PHE A 157 -2.13 15.58 7.08
C PHE A 157 -1.89 14.51 8.17
N LEU A 158 -1.21 13.40 7.86
CA LEU A 158 -0.99 12.32 8.83
C LEU A 158 0.03 12.65 9.94
N ASN A 159 0.57 13.89 9.95
CA ASN A 159 1.56 14.39 10.91
C ASN A 159 2.68 13.37 11.21
N LEU A 160 3.26 12.78 10.18
CA LEU A 160 4.33 11.78 10.29
C LEU A 160 5.70 12.44 10.04
N SER A 161 6.68 12.14 10.88
CA SER A 161 8.09 12.55 10.71
C SER A 161 8.81 11.60 9.76
N LYS A 162 8.48 10.32 9.83
CA LYS A 162 9.02 9.25 9.00
C LYS A 162 7.93 8.24 8.65
N TRP A 163 7.89 7.84 7.39
CA TRP A 163 7.11 6.73 6.88
C TRP A 163 7.96 6.11 5.77
N ASP A 164 8.50 4.94 6.05
CA ASP A 164 9.26 4.12 5.13
C ASP A 164 9.01 2.65 5.47
N SER A 165 9.63 1.73 4.73
CA SER A 165 9.51 0.29 5.00
C SER A 165 10.00 -0.14 6.38
N GLN A 166 10.67 0.73 7.15
CA GLN A 166 11.27 0.43 8.45
C GLN A 166 10.53 1.03 9.64
N SER A 167 9.74 2.09 9.44
CA SER A 167 9.19 2.85 10.57
C SER A 167 8.08 3.82 10.16
N VAL A 168 7.06 3.91 11.02
CA VAL A 168 6.08 5.00 11.03
C VAL A 168 6.28 5.79 12.32
N ILE A 169 6.86 6.99 12.21
CA ILE A 169 7.15 7.83 13.36
C ILE A 169 6.22 9.04 13.32
N PRO A 170 5.19 9.13 14.17
CA PRO A 170 4.37 10.34 14.28
C PRO A 170 5.23 11.51 14.77
N ARG A 171 4.99 12.72 14.23
CA ARG A 171 5.50 13.97 14.79
C ARG A 171 4.72 14.28 16.08
N PRO A 172 5.34 15.03 17.01
CA PRO A 172 4.63 15.62 18.14
C PRO A 172 3.38 16.41 17.68
N THR A 173 2.48 16.68 18.61
CA THR A 173 1.25 17.46 18.40
C THR A 173 1.54 18.97 18.21
N SER A 174 2.36 19.32 17.22
CA SER A 174 2.77 20.68 16.87
C SER A 174 3.03 20.83 15.38
N VAL A 175 2.83 22.03 14.84
CA VAL A 175 3.24 22.39 13.48
C VAL A 175 4.73 22.68 13.46
N SER A 176 5.47 22.17 12.47
CA SER A 176 6.92 22.36 12.42
C SER A 176 7.32 23.83 12.25
N ASP A 177 8.20 24.34 13.13
CA ASP A 177 8.70 25.71 13.02
C ASP A 177 9.51 25.94 11.73
N SER A 178 10.20 24.91 11.21
CA SER A 178 10.94 25.02 9.94
C SER A 178 9.99 25.20 8.75
N TYR A 179 8.84 24.52 8.78
CA TYR A 179 7.78 24.71 7.78
C TYR A 179 7.23 26.13 7.84
N ILE A 180 6.88 26.63 9.04
CA ILE A 180 6.36 27.99 9.18
C ILE A 180 7.39 29.02 8.69
N GLN A 181 8.67 28.87 9.04
CA GLN A 181 9.72 29.79 8.59
C GLN A 181 9.90 29.78 7.07
N HIS A 182 9.85 28.61 6.43
CA HIS A 182 9.95 28.52 4.97
C HIS A 182 8.71 29.11 4.28
N LEU A 183 7.51 28.84 4.80
CA LEU A 183 6.26 29.47 4.35
C LEU A 183 6.35 31.00 4.44
N GLU A 184 6.80 31.54 5.58
CA GLU A 184 6.97 32.98 5.77
C GLU A 184 7.97 33.56 4.75
N HIS A 185 9.09 32.86 4.54
CA HIS A 185 10.09 33.26 3.55
C HIS A 185 9.51 33.31 2.14
N LEU A 186 8.77 32.28 1.73
CA LEU A 186 8.11 32.21 0.43
C LEU A 186 7.06 33.30 0.26
N ALA A 187 6.22 33.53 1.28
CA ALA A 187 5.19 34.58 1.26
C ALA A 187 5.81 35.99 1.16
N GLN A 188 6.89 36.25 1.90
CA GLN A 188 7.60 37.53 1.91
C GLN A 188 8.39 37.79 0.62
N LYS A 189 8.86 36.72 -0.06
CA LYS A 189 9.48 36.83 -1.39
C LYS A 189 8.50 37.37 -2.43
N GLY A 190 7.20 37.24 -2.18
CA GLY A 190 6.14 37.75 -3.03
C GLY A 190 5.73 36.76 -4.13
N SER A 191 5.17 37.28 -5.21
CA SER A 191 4.66 36.44 -6.30
C SER A 191 5.78 35.92 -7.22
N PHE A 192 5.59 34.70 -7.71
CA PHE A 192 6.46 34.03 -8.66
C PHE A 192 5.91 34.16 -10.09
N ALA A 193 6.74 33.82 -11.09
CA ALA A 193 6.36 33.79 -12.50
C ALA A 193 5.64 35.06 -12.98
N ASP A 194 6.25 36.23 -12.75
CA ASP A 194 5.70 37.55 -13.11
C ASP A 194 4.33 37.86 -12.50
N GLY A 195 4.05 37.34 -11.30
CA GLY A 195 2.77 37.54 -10.63
C GLY A 195 1.73 36.47 -10.93
N ARG A 196 2.05 35.42 -11.69
CA ARG A 196 1.10 34.34 -12.01
C ARG A 196 0.90 33.37 -10.84
N VAL A 197 1.93 33.17 -10.01
CA VAL A 197 1.90 32.18 -8.93
C VAL A 197 2.08 32.90 -7.60
N THR A 198 1.19 32.63 -6.65
CA THR A 198 1.26 33.17 -5.28
C THR A 198 1.24 32.05 -4.25
N ILE A 199 1.62 32.36 -3.02
CA ILE A 199 1.74 31.37 -1.94
C ILE A 199 0.50 31.44 -1.05
N GLY A 200 -0.13 30.28 -0.85
CA GLY A 200 -1.21 30.05 0.09
C GLY A 200 -0.78 29.10 1.21
N VAL A 201 -1.71 28.78 2.09
CA VAL A 201 -1.55 27.69 3.09
C VAL A 201 -2.65 26.67 2.89
N ALA A 202 -2.27 25.39 2.86
CA ALA A 202 -3.19 24.29 3.03
C ALA A 202 -3.09 23.78 4.47
N PHE A 203 -4.23 23.56 5.14
CA PHE A 203 -4.22 23.09 6.53
C PHE A 203 -5.42 22.24 6.88
N ASP A 204 -5.16 21.02 7.37
CA ASP A 204 -6.19 20.04 7.71
C ASP A 204 -6.05 19.48 9.15
N ASN A 205 -5.00 19.89 9.87
CA ASN A 205 -4.62 19.30 11.18
C ASN A 205 -5.34 19.95 12.37
N TYR A 206 -6.68 20.08 12.32
CA TYR A 206 -7.46 20.70 13.41
C TYR A 206 -7.56 19.86 14.70
N HIS A 207 -7.01 18.64 14.69
CA HIS A 207 -6.82 17.84 15.90
C HIS A 207 -5.66 18.35 16.78
N LEU A 208 -4.80 19.23 16.25
CA LEU A 208 -3.69 19.84 17.01
C LEU A 208 -4.21 20.80 18.09
N PRO A 209 -3.40 21.07 19.14
CA PRO A 209 -3.74 22.04 20.17
C PRO A 209 -4.06 23.42 19.58
N ARG A 210 -5.08 24.09 20.13
CA ARG A 210 -5.54 25.43 19.70
C ARG A 210 -4.40 26.42 19.42
N HIS A 211 -3.44 26.52 20.33
CA HIS A 211 -2.34 27.48 20.23
C HIS A 211 -1.43 27.22 19.01
N GLU A 212 -1.30 25.97 18.56
CA GLU A 212 -0.51 25.61 17.36
C GLU A 212 -1.22 26.03 16.08
N VAL A 213 -2.54 25.82 16.02
CA VAL A 213 -3.38 26.26 14.88
C VAL A 213 -3.38 27.78 14.78
N GLU A 214 -3.64 28.48 15.89
CA GLU A 214 -3.62 29.95 15.95
C GLU A 214 -2.23 30.50 15.59
N LYS A 215 -1.15 29.86 16.08
CA LYS A 215 0.24 30.24 15.75
C LYS A 215 0.49 30.21 14.25
N LEU A 216 0.14 29.13 13.57
CA LEU A 216 0.31 29.02 12.11
C LEU A 216 -0.47 30.10 11.37
N PHE A 217 -1.78 30.22 11.65
CA PHE A 217 -2.65 31.16 10.95
C PHE A 217 -2.17 32.60 11.10
N HIS A 218 -1.91 33.05 12.33
CA HIS A 218 -1.45 34.40 12.59
C HIS A 218 -0.11 34.69 11.92
N ARG A 219 0.84 33.74 11.94
CA ARG A 219 2.15 33.91 11.30
C ARG A 219 2.05 33.96 9.78
N ALA A 220 1.29 33.05 9.17
CA ALA A 220 1.07 33.02 7.73
C ALA A 220 0.43 34.32 7.21
N ILE A 221 -0.67 34.76 7.84
CA ILE A 221 -1.37 36.01 7.48
C ILE A 221 -0.43 37.21 7.65
N LYS A 222 0.31 37.28 8.77
CA LYS A 222 1.28 38.36 9.02
C LYS A 222 2.41 38.38 7.98
N ALA A 223 2.80 37.23 7.45
CA ALA A 223 3.82 37.13 6.40
C ALA A 223 3.30 37.45 5.00
N GLY A 224 1.99 37.70 4.85
CA GLY A 224 1.38 38.15 3.59
C GLY A 224 0.59 37.07 2.84
N VAL A 225 0.35 35.91 3.44
CA VAL A 225 -0.56 34.89 2.86
C VAL A 225 -1.98 35.45 2.80
N LYS A 226 -2.60 35.35 1.61
CA LYS A 226 -3.96 35.86 1.35
C LYS A 226 -5.00 34.77 1.14
N LEU A 227 -4.59 33.52 1.05
CA LEU A 227 -5.50 32.41 0.82
C LEU A 227 -5.06 31.22 1.66
N ILE A 228 -6.00 30.71 2.46
CA ILE A 228 -5.88 29.44 3.17
C ILE A 228 -6.92 28.49 2.58
N THR A 229 -6.57 27.22 2.38
CA THR A 229 -7.48 26.16 1.94
C THR A 229 -7.50 25.03 2.94
N THR A 230 -8.66 24.39 3.09
CA THR A 230 -8.88 23.38 4.11
C THR A 230 -9.96 22.38 3.72
N HIS A 231 -9.71 21.10 3.93
CA HIS A 231 -10.71 20.07 3.70
C HIS A 231 -11.79 20.08 4.78
N CYS A 232 -13.04 19.89 4.35
CA CYS A 232 -14.20 19.79 5.23
C CYS A 232 -14.96 18.50 4.89
N GLY A 233 -14.81 17.48 5.74
CA GLY A 233 -15.38 16.15 5.52
C GLY A 233 -15.31 15.34 6.81
N ASN A 234 -15.33 14.01 6.71
CA ASN A 234 -15.22 13.11 7.87
C ASN A 234 -13.76 13.02 8.40
N PHE A 235 -13.14 14.18 8.62
CA PHE A 235 -11.72 14.37 8.92
C PHE A 235 -11.52 14.96 10.31
N GLY A 236 -11.90 14.19 11.34
CA GLY A 236 -11.79 14.66 12.71
C GLY A 236 -12.77 15.81 13.01
N PRO A 237 -12.37 16.84 13.79
CA PRO A 237 -13.26 17.93 14.18
C PRO A 237 -13.82 18.71 12.98
N SER A 238 -15.07 19.20 13.08
CA SER A 238 -15.64 20.13 12.09
C SER A 238 -14.75 21.37 11.95
N ALA A 239 -14.12 21.53 10.78
CA ALA A 239 -13.29 22.68 10.47
C ALA A 239 -14.06 24.02 10.59
N PRO A 240 -15.31 24.16 10.07
CA PRO A 240 -16.10 25.37 10.30
C PRO A 240 -16.27 25.71 11.79
N GLN A 241 -16.62 24.73 12.62
CA GLN A 241 -16.80 24.94 14.07
C GLN A 241 -15.49 25.30 14.77
N VAL A 242 -14.37 24.70 14.36
CA VAL A 242 -13.05 25.01 14.92
C VAL A 242 -12.62 26.43 14.54
N LEU A 243 -12.79 26.81 13.27
CA LEU A 243 -12.50 28.17 12.79
C LEU A 243 -13.34 29.21 13.55
N ASP A 244 -14.61 28.94 13.82
CA ASP A 244 -15.46 29.83 14.62
C ASP A 244 -14.99 29.91 16.08
N ARG A 245 -14.78 28.76 16.73
CA ARG A 245 -14.35 28.66 18.13
C ARG A 245 -13.01 29.37 18.37
N TYR A 246 -12.10 29.32 17.40
CA TYR A 246 -10.79 29.96 17.48
C TYR A 246 -10.77 31.37 16.89
N SER A 247 -11.91 31.86 16.38
CA SER A 247 -12.04 33.19 15.77
C SER A 247 -11.09 33.40 14.58
N LEU A 248 -10.91 32.35 13.77
CA LEU A 248 -10.00 32.32 12.61
C LEU A 248 -10.71 32.55 11.26
N PHE A 249 -12.05 32.58 11.24
CA PHE A 249 -12.77 32.98 10.02
C PHE A 249 -12.40 34.40 9.61
N PRO A 250 -12.20 34.65 8.30
CA PRO A 250 -11.88 35.97 7.80
C PRO A 250 -13.08 36.89 7.99
N LYS A 251 -12.81 38.11 8.43
CA LYS A 251 -13.78 39.20 8.46
C LYS A 251 -13.82 39.91 7.10
N PRO A 252 -14.89 40.65 6.77
CA PRO A 252 -15.00 41.39 5.52
C PRO A 252 -13.82 42.35 5.26
N GLU A 253 -13.27 42.95 6.33
CA GLU A 253 -12.11 43.85 6.28
C GLU A 253 -10.75 43.16 6.14
N ASP A 254 -10.68 41.84 6.35
CA ASP A 254 -9.43 41.10 6.28
C ASP A 254 -8.97 40.91 4.84
N ASN A 255 -7.65 41.04 4.62
CA ASN A 255 -7.04 40.90 3.29
C ASN A 255 -6.72 39.43 2.91
N TYR A 256 -7.37 38.46 3.57
CA TYR A 256 -7.25 37.04 3.26
C TYR A 256 -8.62 36.36 3.19
N THR A 257 -8.68 35.21 2.53
CA THR A 257 -9.85 34.33 2.48
C THR A 257 -9.50 32.92 2.94
N ILE A 258 -10.53 32.15 3.29
CA ILE A 258 -10.43 30.70 3.49
C ILE A 258 -11.37 30.03 2.50
N VAL A 259 -10.86 29.07 1.72
CA VAL A 259 -11.66 28.21 0.84
C VAL A 259 -11.77 26.84 1.51
N LEU A 260 -12.99 26.36 1.71
CA LEU A 260 -13.24 25.02 2.23
C LEU A 260 -13.42 24.06 1.05
N SER A 261 -13.01 22.81 1.19
CA SER A 261 -13.21 21.78 0.16
C SER A 261 -14.19 20.70 0.60
N HIS A 262 -14.98 20.24 -0.36
CA HIS A 262 -16.02 19.22 -0.26
C HIS A 262 -17.29 19.59 0.52
N GLY A 263 -17.29 19.37 1.83
CA GLY A 263 -18.39 19.66 2.74
C GLY A 263 -19.41 18.52 2.95
N ASN A 264 -19.21 17.32 2.39
CA ASN A 264 -20.25 16.27 2.33
C ASN A 264 -20.73 15.75 3.71
N TYR A 265 -19.97 15.97 4.77
CA TYR A 265 -20.29 15.54 6.15
C TYR A 265 -20.64 16.70 7.09
N LEU A 266 -20.80 17.92 6.56
CA LEU A 266 -21.15 19.09 7.35
C LEU A 266 -22.59 18.99 7.88
N ASP A 267 -22.79 19.35 9.14
CA ASP A 267 -24.10 19.38 9.76
C ASP A 267 -24.86 20.70 9.50
N LYS A 268 -26.11 20.80 9.97
CA LYS A 268 -26.91 22.03 9.79
C LYS A 268 -26.28 23.27 10.42
N THR A 269 -25.54 23.12 11.52
CA THR A 269 -24.83 24.21 12.18
C THR A 269 -23.71 24.71 11.28
N ASP A 270 -22.92 23.79 10.73
CA ASP A 270 -21.85 24.08 9.79
C ASP A 270 -22.38 24.82 8.56
N LEU A 271 -23.39 24.27 7.89
CA LEU A 271 -24.00 24.86 6.70
C LEU A 271 -24.58 26.25 6.98
N THR A 272 -25.21 26.44 8.15
CA THR A 272 -25.72 27.75 8.58
C THR A 272 -24.58 28.76 8.76
N MET A 273 -23.45 28.35 9.36
CA MET A 273 -22.29 29.22 9.52
C MET A 273 -21.70 29.63 8.18
N LEU A 274 -21.51 28.69 7.26
CA LEU A 274 -20.96 28.96 5.93
C LEU A 274 -21.89 29.87 5.12
N SER A 275 -23.20 29.63 5.17
CA SER A 275 -24.20 30.47 4.51
C SER A 275 -24.21 31.90 5.07
N GLN A 276 -24.25 32.07 6.39
CA GLN A 276 -24.29 33.42 7.00
C GLN A 276 -23.03 34.23 6.74
N ARG A 277 -21.87 33.58 6.71
CA ARG A 277 -20.57 34.23 6.51
C ARG A 277 -20.16 34.30 5.02
N GLN A 278 -20.91 33.65 4.13
CA GLN A 278 -20.60 33.53 2.70
C GLN A 278 -19.18 32.98 2.44
N ILE A 279 -18.75 32.04 3.27
CA ILE A 279 -17.43 31.41 3.12
C ILE A 279 -17.44 30.52 1.86
N PRO A 280 -16.44 30.63 0.97
CA PRO A 280 -16.35 29.78 -0.22
C PRO A 280 -16.20 28.29 0.11
N LEU A 281 -16.97 27.45 -0.59
CA LEU A 281 -16.91 25.99 -0.56
C LEU A 281 -16.65 25.44 -1.97
N SER A 282 -15.45 24.93 -2.21
CA SER A 282 -15.08 24.22 -3.43
C SER A 282 -15.60 22.79 -3.39
N CYS A 283 -16.55 22.45 -4.24
CA CYS A 283 -17.07 21.09 -4.36
C CYS A 283 -16.37 20.35 -5.51
N THR A 284 -16.13 19.06 -5.34
CA THR A 284 -15.42 18.21 -6.30
C THR A 284 -16.25 16.97 -6.69
N PRO A 285 -17.35 17.15 -7.44
CA PRO A 285 -18.40 16.13 -7.57
C PRO A 285 -17.93 14.80 -8.17
N ALA A 286 -16.90 14.84 -9.02
CA ALA A 286 -16.30 13.63 -9.58
C ALA A 286 -15.63 12.78 -8.48
N THR A 287 -14.72 13.39 -7.72
CA THR A 287 -13.99 12.74 -6.63
C THR A 287 -14.90 12.38 -5.46
N GLU A 288 -15.80 13.27 -5.07
CA GLU A 288 -16.71 13.03 -3.94
C GLU A 288 -17.61 11.80 -4.18
N SER A 289 -18.04 11.62 -5.43
CA SER A 289 -18.84 10.46 -5.84
C SER A 289 -17.98 9.20 -6.00
N GLN A 290 -16.81 9.33 -6.63
CA GLN A 290 -15.90 8.21 -6.89
C GLN A 290 -15.34 7.63 -5.59
N GLY A 291 -14.84 8.48 -4.70
CA GLY A 291 -14.20 8.09 -3.44
C GLY A 291 -15.18 7.72 -2.34
N CYS A 292 -16.50 7.66 -2.57
CA CYS A 292 -17.49 7.41 -1.51
C CYS A 292 -17.48 8.47 -0.38
N MET A 293 -17.22 9.75 -0.72
CA MET A 293 -17.20 10.84 0.26
C MET A 293 -18.59 11.39 0.59
N GLY A 294 -19.58 11.17 -0.27
CA GLY A 294 -20.97 11.55 -0.02
C GLY A 294 -21.54 12.48 -1.09
N TRP A 295 -22.59 13.23 -0.72
CA TRP A 295 -23.35 14.02 -1.69
C TRP A 295 -22.71 15.38 -1.96
N PRO A 296 -22.42 15.75 -3.24
CA PRO A 296 -21.85 17.05 -3.57
C PRO A 296 -22.77 18.23 -3.27
N LEU A 297 -22.24 19.26 -2.58
CA LEU A 297 -23.01 20.43 -2.15
C LEU A 297 -23.00 21.59 -3.15
N LEU A 298 -22.53 21.39 -4.39
CA LEU A 298 -22.29 22.47 -5.36
C LEU A 298 -23.51 23.36 -5.60
N PHE A 299 -24.72 22.79 -5.59
CA PHE A 299 -25.98 23.50 -5.82
C PHE A 299 -26.81 23.70 -4.55
N GLU A 300 -26.24 23.46 -3.37
CA GLU A 300 -26.95 23.65 -2.10
C GLU A 300 -27.34 25.14 -1.91
N PRO A 301 -28.64 25.44 -1.72
CA PRO A 301 -29.10 26.83 -1.65
C PRO A 301 -28.46 27.63 -0.52
N GLY A 302 -28.08 28.87 -0.82
CA GLY A 302 -27.54 29.82 0.16
C GLY A 302 -26.06 29.62 0.52
N LEU A 303 -25.39 28.59 -0.02
CA LEU A 303 -23.94 28.43 0.09
C LEU A 303 -23.20 29.16 -1.04
N ASN A 304 -22.03 29.68 -0.71
CA ASN A 304 -21.11 30.27 -1.68
C ASN A 304 -20.20 29.17 -2.24
N THR A 305 -20.63 28.48 -3.29
CA THR A 305 -19.92 27.32 -3.83
C THR A 305 -19.12 27.63 -5.09
N SER A 306 -18.07 26.86 -5.34
CA SER A 306 -17.27 26.82 -6.58
C SER A 306 -16.91 25.38 -6.95
N LEU A 307 -16.31 25.18 -8.12
CA LEU A 307 -15.97 23.85 -8.64
C LEU A 307 -14.46 23.58 -8.54
N GLY A 308 -14.09 22.38 -8.11
CA GLY A 308 -12.72 21.87 -8.18
C GLY A 308 -12.61 20.55 -8.93
N ALA A 309 -11.43 20.26 -9.49
CA ALA A 309 -11.13 18.99 -10.16
C ALA A 309 -10.57 17.93 -9.19
N ASP A 310 -9.87 18.37 -8.14
CA ASP A 310 -9.37 17.55 -7.02
C ASP A 310 -8.14 16.66 -7.33
N CYS A 311 -8.11 15.42 -6.82
CA CYS A 311 -7.03 14.49 -7.01
C CYS A 311 -7.09 13.73 -8.34
N HIS A 312 -5.95 13.74 -9.01
CA HIS A 312 -5.68 12.98 -10.21
C HIS A 312 -5.64 11.46 -10.01
N PHE A 313 -5.54 11.01 -8.78
CA PHE A 313 -5.58 9.58 -8.43
C PHE A 313 -6.94 8.94 -8.70
N LEU A 314 -8.03 9.68 -8.43
CA LEU A 314 -9.41 9.20 -8.56
C LEU A 314 -10.10 9.70 -9.84
N THR A 315 -9.62 10.77 -10.47
CA THR A 315 -10.31 11.38 -11.61
C THR A 315 -9.40 12.15 -12.58
N SER A 316 -9.99 12.72 -13.63
CA SER A 316 -9.28 13.54 -14.63
C SER A 316 -9.09 14.99 -14.14
N SER A 317 -8.11 15.71 -14.72
CA SER A 317 -7.90 17.17 -14.53
C SER A 317 -9.05 18.06 -15.02
N SER A 318 -10.01 17.49 -15.76
CA SER A 318 -11.00 18.26 -16.50
C SER A 318 -12.10 18.83 -15.60
N LEU A 319 -12.08 20.15 -15.41
CA LEU A 319 -13.14 20.85 -14.67
C LEU A 319 -14.50 20.74 -15.38
N MET A 320 -14.53 20.58 -16.71
CA MET A 320 -15.79 20.33 -17.43
C MET A 320 -16.33 18.92 -17.19
N GLN A 321 -15.47 17.93 -16.96
CA GLN A 321 -15.92 16.62 -16.51
C GLN A 321 -16.57 16.72 -15.12
N ALA A 322 -15.93 17.42 -14.17
CA ALA A 322 -16.51 17.68 -12.85
C ALA A 322 -17.85 18.42 -12.94
N ALA A 323 -17.96 19.42 -13.83
CA ALA A 323 -19.19 20.16 -14.07
C ALA A 323 -20.34 19.27 -14.59
N ARG A 324 -20.04 18.36 -15.51
CA ARG A 324 -21.01 17.38 -16.03
C ARG A 324 -21.48 16.44 -14.93
N ASN A 325 -20.58 15.94 -14.10
CA ASN A 325 -20.91 15.07 -12.98
C ASN A 325 -21.85 15.79 -12.01
N ALA A 326 -21.55 17.04 -11.65
CA ALA A 326 -22.40 17.85 -10.78
C ALA A 326 -23.83 17.95 -11.30
N LEU A 327 -24.01 18.30 -12.58
CA LEU A 327 -25.32 18.46 -13.19
C LEU A 327 -26.10 17.15 -13.25
N LEU A 328 -25.44 16.05 -13.65
CA LEU A 328 -26.11 14.75 -13.75
C LEU A 328 -26.56 14.24 -12.38
N LEU A 329 -25.72 14.41 -11.35
CA LEU A 329 -26.06 14.06 -9.97
C LEU A 329 -27.24 14.88 -9.45
N ALA A 330 -27.18 16.22 -9.53
CA ALA A 330 -28.27 17.08 -9.07
C ALA A 330 -29.62 16.75 -9.75
N ARG A 331 -29.59 16.52 -11.07
CA ARG A 331 -30.80 16.16 -11.83
C ARG A 331 -31.33 14.78 -11.46
N LEU A 332 -30.45 13.82 -11.19
CA LEU A 332 -30.84 12.50 -10.73
C LEU A 332 -31.49 12.58 -9.34
N GLN A 333 -30.88 13.31 -8.40
CA GLN A 333 -31.45 13.53 -7.06
C GLN A 333 -32.85 14.13 -7.16
N LYS A 334 -33.00 15.24 -7.89
CA LYS A 334 -34.31 15.89 -8.06
C LYS A 334 -35.35 14.93 -8.65
N THR A 335 -34.93 14.10 -9.61
CA THR A 335 -35.79 13.08 -10.22
C THR A 335 -36.23 12.04 -9.19
N LEU A 336 -35.32 11.57 -8.33
CA LEU A 336 -35.62 10.58 -7.29
C LEU A 336 -36.53 11.17 -6.19
N GLU A 337 -36.29 12.39 -5.75
CA GLU A 337 -37.12 13.11 -4.77
C GLU A 337 -38.56 13.29 -5.28
N LEU A 338 -38.72 13.82 -6.49
CA LEU A 338 -40.04 13.98 -7.09
C LEU A 338 -40.73 12.63 -7.33
N LYS A 339 -39.98 11.60 -7.74
CA LYS A 339 -40.52 10.25 -7.90
C LYS A 339 -41.05 9.69 -6.58
N ALA A 340 -40.38 9.94 -5.46
CA ALA A 340 -40.85 9.53 -4.13
C ALA A 340 -42.16 10.23 -3.75
N GLU A 341 -42.40 11.44 -4.24
CA GLU A 341 -43.67 12.16 -4.10
C GLU A 341 -44.74 11.79 -5.15
N GLY A 342 -44.46 10.82 -6.03
CA GLY A 342 -45.36 10.45 -7.14
C GLY A 342 -45.43 11.49 -8.27
N LYS A 343 -44.47 12.42 -8.33
CA LYS A 343 -44.35 13.48 -9.33
C LYS A 343 -43.28 13.15 -10.37
N LYS A 344 -43.26 13.90 -11.47
CA LYS A 344 -42.22 13.84 -12.51
C LYS A 344 -41.51 15.19 -12.63
N PRO A 345 -40.22 15.24 -12.94
CA PRO A 345 -39.53 16.50 -13.22
C PRO A 345 -40.12 17.13 -14.49
N VAL A 346 -40.55 18.39 -14.39
CA VAL A 346 -41.04 19.19 -15.53
C VAL A 346 -40.02 20.21 -16.02
N LYS A 347 -39.03 20.53 -15.16
CA LYS A 347 -37.91 21.44 -15.42
C LYS A 347 -36.77 21.06 -14.47
N PHE A 348 -35.53 21.29 -14.90
CA PHE A 348 -34.37 21.26 -14.03
C PHE A 348 -34.05 22.68 -13.56
N ASP A 349 -33.81 22.84 -12.26
CA ASP A 349 -33.52 24.13 -11.64
C ASP A 349 -32.05 24.52 -11.88
N GLU A 350 -31.15 23.52 -11.92
CA GLU A 350 -29.71 23.67 -12.17
C GLU A 350 -29.37 23.54 -13.67
N THR A 351 -28.73 24.57 -14.20
CA THR A 351 -28.46 24.71 -15.63
C THR A 351 -26.98 24.65 -15.97
N THR A 352 -26.68 24.49 -17.26
CA THR A 352 -25.31 24.59 -17.78
C THR A 352 -24.70 25.97 -17.54
N TYR A 353 -25.52 27.02 -17.41
CA TYR A 353 -25.06 28.37 -17.12
C TYR A 353 -24.61 28.52 -15.66
N ASP A 354 -25.35 27.90 -14.73
CA ASP A 354 -25.01 27.93 -13.30
C ASP A 354 -23.66 27.26 -13.05
N VAL A 355 -23.45 26.06 -13.58
CA VAL A 355 -22.17 25.36 -13.39
C VAL A 355 -21.02 26.02 -14.16
N PHE A 356 -21.29 26.66 -15.30
CA PHE A 356 -20.29 27.44 -16.03
C PHE A 356 -19.80 28.64 -15.19
N ASN A 357 -20.73 29.33 -14.51
CA ASN A 357 -20.38 30.39 -13.56
C ASN A 357 -19.54 29.84 -12.39
N LYS A 358 -19.87 28.66 -11.86
CA LYS A 358 -19.09 27.97 -10.81
C LYS A 358 -17.65 27.64 -11.24
N ALA A 359 -17.46 27.33 -12.52
CA ALA A 359 -16.16 27.04 -13.13
C ALA A 359 -15.39 28.28 -13.61
N THR A 360 -15.98 29.49 -13.54
CA THR A 360 -15.39 30.73 -14.07
C THR A 360 -15.48 31.87 -13.04
N ILE A 361 -16.45 32.78 -13.15
CA ILE A 361 -16.50 34.02 -12.36
C ILE A 361 -16.73 33.75 -10.86
N GLN A 362 -17.51 32.74 -10.50
CA GLN A 362 -17.74 32.39 -9.10
C GLN A 362 -16.54 31.66 -8.50
N GLY A 363 -15.85 30.81 -9.28
CA GLY A 363 -14.55 30.27 -8.91
C GLY A 363 -13.51 31.38 -8.67
N ALA A 364 -13.45 32.37 -9.56
CA ALA A 364 -12.58 33.54 -9.38
C ALA A 364 -12.91 34.31 -8.11
N ARG A 365 -14.18 34.44 -7.75
CA ARG A 365 -14.63 35.10 -6.52
C ARG A 365 -14.26 34.30 -5.26
N ALA A 366 -14.36 32.96 -5.31
CA ALA A 366 -13.96 32.08 -4.20
C ALA A 366 -12.50 32.30 -3.80
N VAL A 367 -11.62 32.53 -4.78
CA VAL A 367 -10.18 32.80 -4.57
C VAL A 367 -9.83 34.30 -4.56
N ARG A 368 -10.83 35.20 -4.50
CA ARG A 368 -10.68 36.68 -4.49
C ARG A 368 -9.90 37.25 -5.69
N MET A 369 -10.10 36.68 -6.87
CA MET A 369 -9.50 37.11 -8.13
C MET A 369 -10.54 37.54 -9.18
N GLN A 370 -11.81 37.74 -8.79
CA GLN A 370 -12.89 38.14 -9.69
C GLN A 370 -12.59 39.44 -10.47
N ASP A 371 -11.78 40.34 -9.92
CA ASP A 371 -11.41 41.60 -10.59
C ASP A 371 -10.29 41.40 -11.63
N GLN A 372 -9.67 40.22 -11.66
CA GLN A 372 -8.53 39.91 -12.53
C GLN A 372 -8.85 38.82 -13.56
N ILE A 373 -9.66 37.81 -13.22
CA ILE A 373 -9.96 36.65 -14.07
C ILE A 373 -11.44 36.25 -13.98
N GLY A 374 -11.82 35.16 -14.63
CA GLY A 374 -13.17 34.57 -14.54
C GLY A 374 -14.22 35.19 -15.46
N SER A 375 -13.93 36.30 -16.14
CA SER A 375 -14.76 36.82 -17.23
C SER A 375 -13.92 37.56 -18.29
N ILE A 376 -14.45 37.66 -19.51
CA ILE A 376 -13.86 38.48 -20.59
C ILE A 376 -14.41 39.89 -20.44
N GLN A 377 -13.57 40.80 -19.92
CA GLN A 377 -13.92 42.19 -19.66
C GLN A 377 -12.66 43.07 -19.75
N THR A 378 -12.79 44.27 -20.31
CA THR A 378 -11.71 45.26 -20.35
C THR A 378 -11.09 45.48 -18.97
N GLY A 379 -9.76 45.48 -18.92
CA GLY A 379 -8.95 45.64 -17.71
C GLY A 379 -8.58 44.34 -17.00
N LYS A 380 -9.26 43.23 -17.28
CA LYS A 380 -8.93 41.91 -16.72
C LYS A 380 -7.73 41.28 -17.43
N ARG A 381 -7.12 40.26 -16.80
CA ARG A 381 -6.06 39.44 -17.41
C ARG A 381 -6.64 38.62 -18.55
N ALA A 382 -5.86 38.45 -19.60
CA ALA A 382 -6.25 37.64 -20.75
C ALA A 382 -6.02 36.14 -20.49
N ASP A 383 -6.84 35.59 -19.59
CA ASP A 383 -6.94 34.16 -19.30
C ASP A 383 -8.14 33.61 -20.09
N ILE A 384 -7.89 33.12 -21.30
CA ILE A 384 -8.89 32.94 -22.37
C ILE A 384 -8.74 31.58 -23.05
N LEU A 385 -9.87 30.98 -23.41
CA LEU A 385 -9.98 29.78 -24.23
C LEU A 385 -10.58 30.10 -25.59
N VAL A 386 -10.10 29.43 -26.64
CA VAL A 386 -10.72 29.44 -27.97
C VAL A 386 -11.11 28.01 -28.33
N PHE A 387 -12.40 27.77 -28.51
CA PHE A 387 -12.94 26.47 -28.91
C PHE A 387 -13.25 26.44 -30.40
N THR A 388 -12.82 25.37 -31.07
CA THR A 388 -13.15 25.11 -32.47
C THR A 388 -14.42 24.27 -32.58
N ARG A 389 -15.26 24.58 -33.57
CA ARG A 389 -16.49 23.83 -33.87
C ARG A 389 -16.28 22.63 -34.79
N THR A 390 -15.04 22.35 -35.21
CA THR A 390 -14.73 21.34 -36.23
C THR A 390 -13.98 20.12 -35.69
N SER A 391 -13.40 20.18 -34.50
CA SER A 391 -12.67 19.04 -33.88
C SER A 391 -13.57 17.86 -33.51
N SER A 392 -14.84 18.10 -33.20
CA SER A 392 -15.79 17.02 -32.93
C SER A 392 -17.21 17.34 -33.39
N LEU A 393 -17.91 16.28 -33.83
CA LEU A 393 -19.30 16.37 -34.28
C LEU A 393 -20.26 16.74 -33.13
N SER A 394 -20.04 16.18 -31.94
CA SER A 394 -20.86 16.44 -30.74
C SER A 394 -20.75 17.90 -30.30
N PHE A 395 -19.53 18.43 -30.15
CA PHE A 395 -19.32 19.81 -29.74
C PHE A 395 -19.80 20.78 -30.82
N GLY A 396 -19.38 20.57 -32.07
CA GLY A 396 -19.68 21.48 -33.18
C GLY A 396 -21.18 21.67 -33.45
N THR A 397 -21.98 20.62 -33.28
CA THR A 397 -23.44 20.71 -33.43
C THR A 397 -24.09 21.44 -32.25
N ALA A 398 -23.73 21.10 -31.01
CA ALA A 398 -24.22 21.78 -29.81
C ALA A 398 -23.84 23.26 -29.79
N ALA A 399 -22.61 23.60 -30.18
CA ALA A 399 -22.04 24.93 -30.17
C ALA A 399 -22.78 25.94 -31.06
N ARG A 400 -23.42 25.47 -32.14
CA ARG A 400 -24.24 26.31 -33.02
C ARG A 400 -25.58 26.69 -32.40
N GLN A 401 -26.08 25.85 -31.49
CA GLN A 401 -27.36 26.09 -30.82
C GLN A 401 -27.19 26.83 -29.49
N ASN A 402 -26.22 26.41 -28.68
CA ASN A 402 -25.97 26.97 -27.36
C ASN A 402 -24.49 26.76 -26.97
N PRO A 403 -23.63 27.78 -27.16
CA PRO A 403 -22.20 27.71 -26.86
C PRO A 403 -21.87 27.28 -25.42
N VAL A 404 -22.61 27.76 -24.43
CA VAL A 404 -22.36 27.43 -23.01
C VAL A 404 -22.71 25.97 -22.73
N ALA A 405 -23.86 25.50 -23.24
CA ALA A 405 -24.24 24.09 -23.11
C ALA A 405 -23.29 23.16 -23.87
N ALA A 406 -22.73 23.61 -24.99
CA ALA A 406 -21.71 22.88 -25.74
C ALA A 406 -20.42 22.73 -24.93
N ILE A 407 -19.92 23.81 -24.32
CA ILE A 407 -18.75 23.79 -23.45
C ILE A 407 -18.97 22.83 -22.28
N VAL A 408 -20.04 23.00 -21.52
CA VAL A 408 -20.28 22.15 -20.33
C VAL A 408 -20.57 20.71 -20.73
N GLY A 409 -21.53 20.47 -21.62
CA GLY A 409 -22.08 19.15 -21.88
C GLY A 409 -21.32 18.29 -22.87
N TYR A 410 -20.51 18.88 -23.76
CA TYR A 410 -19.99 18.20 -24.94
C TYR A 410 -18.51 18.46 -25.24
N SER A 411 -17.86 19.41 -24.57
CA SER A 411 -16.45 19.70 -24.85
C SER A 411 -15.52 18.65 -24.24
N GLU A 412 -14.47 18.36 -25.00
CA GLU A 412 -13.29 17.62 -24.59
C GLU A 412 -12.03 18.46 -24.86
N PRO A 413 -10.86 18.14 -24.29
CA PRO A 413 -9.62 18.92 -24.52
C PRO A 413 -9.27 19.15 -26.00
N ARG A 414 -9.63 18.21 -26.88
CA ARG A 414 -9.43 18.34 -28.34
C ARG A 414 -10.24 19.45 -29.01
N ASP A 415 -11.34 19.89 -28.39
CA ASP A 415 -12.20 20.96 -28.91
C ASP A 415 -11.65 22.35 -28.54
N ILE A 416 -10.70 22.42 -27.61
CA ILE A 416 -9.99 23.64 -27.24
C ILE A 416 -8.82 23.82 -28.22
N GLU A 417 -8.95 24.79 -29.12
CA GLU A 417 -7.91 25.11 -30.10
C GLU A 417 -6.80 25.97 -29.49
N ALA A 418 -7.13 26.89 -28.59
CA ALA A 418 -6.15 27.73 -27.93
C ALA A 418 -6.47 28.00 -26.46
N VAL A 419 -5.40 28.15 -25.68
CA VAL A 419 -5.43 28.49 -24.25
C VAL A 419 -4.42 29.60 -24.03
N LEU A 420 -4.86 30.70 -23.46
CA LEU A 420 -4.04 31.85 -23.11
C LEU A 420 -4.08 32.05 -21.59
N VAL A 421 -2.90 32.30 -21.00
CA VAL A 421 -2.77 32.70 -19.58
C VAL A 421 -2.00 34.00 -19.54
N GLY A 422 -2.65 35.07 -19.07
CA GLY A 422 -2.08 36.42 -19.09
C GLY A 422 -1.68 36.86 -20.50
N GLY A 423 -2.45 36.49 -21.52
CA GLY A 423 -2.20 36.83 -22.92
C GLY A 423 -1.06 36.07 -23.58
N VAL A 424 -0.51 35.03 -22.93
CA VAL A 424 0.51 34.15 -23.52
C VAL A 424 -0.14 32.83 -23.92
N PHE A 425 0.04 32.42 -25.17
CA PHE A 425 -0.41 31.10 -25.62
C PHE A 425 0.30 29.99 -24.83
N ARG A 426 -0.49 29.09 -24.27
CA ARG A 426 -0.07 27.81 -23.67
C ARG A 426 -0.48 26.62 -24.54
N LYS A 427 -1.56 26.79 -25.32
CA LYS A 427 -2.02 25.88 -26.37
C LYS A 427 -2.36 26.70 -27.59
N ARG A 428 -1.99 26.25 -28.80
CA ARG A 428 -2.34 26.90 -30.07
C ARG A 428 -2.54 25.84 -31.15
N ALA A 429 -3.53 26.02 -32.00
CA ALA A 429 -3.92 25.05 -33.04
C ALA A 429 -4.13 23.63 -32.49
N GLY A 430 -4.75 23.52 -31.30
CA GLY A 430 -5.05 22.25 -30.64
C GLY A 430 -3.84 21.55 -29.99
N THR A 431 -2.65 22.17 -29.99
CA THR A 431 -1.42 21.56 -29.45
C THR A 431 -0.86 22.40 -28.32
N LEU A 432 -0.48 21.78 -27.20
CA LEU A 432 0.25 22.45 -26.13
C LEU A 432 1.60 22.96 -26.64
N LEU A 433 1.96 24.17 -26.24
CA LEU A 433 3.21 24.79 -26.64
C LEU A 433 4.38 24.35 -25.74
N PRO A 434 5.61 24.33 -26.28
CA PRO A 434 6.81 24.04 -25.50
C PRO A 434 6.96 24.92 -24.26
N ILE A 435 7.42 24.34 -23.17
CA ILE A 435 7.81 25.07 -21.96
C ILE A 435 9.32 25.36 -21.95
N LEU A 436 9.72 26.35 -21.15
CA LEU A 436 11.12 26.69 -20.91
C LEU A 436 11.48 26.38 -19.47
N ARG A 437 12.48 25.50 -19.25
CA ARG A 437 13.10 25.27 -17.93
C ARG A 437 14.56 25.68 -18.02
N ASN A 438 14.99 26.63 -17.19
CA ASN A 438 16.37 27.14 -17.17
C ASN A 438 16.90 27.57 -18.56
N GLY A 439 16.03 28.14 -19.39
CA GLY A 439 16.38 28.59 -20.75
C GLY A 439 16.49 27.48 -21.80
N LYS A 440 16.18 26.23 -21.46
CA LYS A 440 16.07 25.11 -22.40
C LYS A 440 14.61 24.86 -22.77
N THR A 441 14.35 24.72 -24.07
CA THR A 441 13.02 24.38 -24.62
C THR A 441 12.77 22.89 -24.49
N PHE A 442 11.65 22.52 -23.86
CA PHE A 442 11.13 21.17 -23.85
C PHE A 442 10.09 21.06 -24.97
N ALA A 443 10.51 20.47 -26.09
CA ALA A 443 9.87 20.62 -27.40
C ALA A 443 8.48 19.96 -27.52
N ASP A 444 8.22 18.89 -26.77
CA ASP A 444 6.89 18.29 -26.64
C ASP A 444 6.55 18.10 -25.16
N PRO A 445 5.50 18.75 -24.64
CA PRO A 445 4.95 18.47 -23.30
C PRO A 445 4.58 17.00 -23.08
N ARG A 446 4.41 16.21 -24.16
CA ARG A 446 4.18 14.75 -24.12
C ARG A 446 5.47 13.93 -24.04
N ASP A 447 6.63 14.52 -24.34
CA ASP A 447 7.96 13.91 -24.17
C ASP A 447 8.44 13.98 -22.71
N ILE A 448 7.61 14.50 -21.80
CA ILE A 448 7.80 14.42 -20.35
C ILE A 448 7.99 12.96 -19.90
N LYS A 449 7.63 11.95 -20.71
CA LYS A 449 7.92 10.52 -20.50
C LYS A 449 9.35 10.23 -20.02
N ASP A 450 10.37 10.90 -20.54
CA ASP A 450 11.74 10.62 -20.14
C ASP A 450 12.05 11.12 -18.70
N GLY A 451 11.38 12.17 -18.22
CA GLY A 451 11.49 12.62 -16.82
C GLY A 451 10.47 11.97 -15.88
N PHE A 452 9.28 11.68 -16.41
CA PHE A 452 8.11 11.12 -15.71
C PHE A 452 8.22 9.62 -15.48
N PHE A 453 8.96 8.89 -16.34
CA PHE A 453 9.25 7.47 -16.18
C PHE A 453 10.72 7.18 -15.80
N HIS A 454 11.68 8.09 -16.05
CA HIS A 454 13.10 7.92 -15.66
C HIS A 454 13.59 8.82 -14.51
N GLY A 455 12.73 9.64 -13.88
CA GLY A 455 12.99 10.01 -12.49
C GLY A 455 13.26 8.71 -11.72
N ASN A 456 14.37 8.63 -10.99
CA ASN A 456 14.98 7.40 -10.44
C ASN A 456 14.06 6.52 -9.54
N GLY A 457 12.75 6.79 -9.49
CA GLY A 457 11.74 6.06 -8.76
C GLY A 457 10.38 5.91 -9.47
N TYR A 458 10.26 5.91 -10.81
CA TYR A 458 8.98 5.53 -11.46
C TYR A 458 9.01 4.14 -12.12
N GLY A 459 10.00 3.85 -12.98
CA GLY A 459 10.18 2.51 -13.56
C GLY A 459 10.72 1.45 -12.59
N SER A 460 11.47 1.87 -11.57
CA SER A 460 12.13 1.03 -10.56
C SER A 460 11.40 0.98 -9.22
N PHE A 461 10.17 1.51 -9.14
CA PHE A 461 9.47 1.73 -7.87
C PHE A 461 7.99 1.32 -7.90
N ILE A 462 7.33 1.37 -9.06
CA ILE A 462 5.94 0.88 -9.18
C ILE A 462 5.88 -0.65 -9.32
N GLY A 463 6.94 -1.28 -9.82
CA GLY A 463 7.12 -2.75 -9.71
C GLY A 463 7.59 -3.22 -8.33
N THR A 464 8.16 -2.33 -7.52
CA THR A 464 9.05 -2.71 -6.39
C THR A 464 8.69 -2.08 -5.05
N GLN A 465 7.77 -1.11 -4.98
CA GLN A 465 7.32 -0.53 -3.70
C GLN A 465 5.79 -0.40 -3.54
N LEU A 466 4.99 -0.25 -4.60
CA LEU A 466 3.52 -0.34 -4.48
C LEU A 466 3.05 -1.79 -4.28
N HIS A 467 3.85 -2.77 -4.69
CA HIS A 467 3.70 -4.15 -4.23
C HIS A 467 4.28 -4.43 -2.85
N TYR A 468 5.07 -3.52 -2.24
CA TYR A 468 5.46 -3.67 -0.83
C TYR A 468 4.48 -2.98 0.12
N ALA A 469 3.87 -1.84 -0.25
CA ALA A 469 2.92 -1.15 0.62
C ALA A 469 1.58 -1.91 0.80
N ASN A 470 1.11 -2.61 -0.24
CA ASN A 470 0.02 -3.58 -0.12
C ASN A 470 0.45 -4.95 0.43
N ASN A 471 1.75 -5.15 0.66
CA ASN A 471 2.32 -6.37 1.25
C ASN A 471 3.02 -6.16 2.60
N VAL A 472 2.89 -5.01 3.26
CA VAL A 472 3.17 -4.92 4.72
C VAL A 472 2.02 -5.48 5.57
N ASN A 473 0.98 -6.03 4.92
CA ASN A 473 0.03 -6.97 5.52
C ASN A 473 0.23 -8.41 5.00
N ALA A 474 1.39 -8.75 4.44
CA ALA A 474 1.94 -10.08 4.67
C ALA A 474 2.80 -9.92 5.93
N GLY A 475 2.21 -10.21 7.10
CA GLY A 475 2.78 -9.90 8.40
C GLY A 475 4.29 -10.15 8.43
N SER A 476 5.04 -9.13 8.83
CA SER A 476 6.28 -9.36 9.55
C SER A 476 5.88 -10.03 10.86
N TRP A 477 5.55 -11.32 10.79
CA TRP A 477 5.24 -12.10 11.98
C TRP A 477 6.46 -11.98 12.85
N GLY A 478 6.38 -11.14 13.87
CA GLY A 478 7.46 -11.01 14.81
C GLY A 478 7.67 -12.39 15.41
N VAL A 479 8.85 -12.97 15.23
CA VAL A 479 9.16 -14.28 15.80
C VAL A 479 9.92 -14.04 17.06
N TYR A 480 9.45 -14.66 18.13
CA TYR A 480 10.16 -14.71 19.39
C TYR A 480 10.60 -16.15 19.67
N PRO A 481 11.72 -16.64 19.11
CA PRO A 481 12.21 -17.97 19.41
C PRO A 481 12.51 -18.10 20.90
N VAL A 482 11.92 -19.09 21.53
CA VAL A 482 12.25 -19.53 22.88
C VAL A 482 13.13 -20.76 22.70
N GLN A 483 14.43 -20.52 22.68
CA GLN A 483 15.49 -21.48 22.37
C GLN A 483 16.04 -22.13 23.65
N LEU A 484 16.48 -23.40 23.55
CA LEU A 484 17.30 -24.06 24.57
C LEU A 484 18.79 -23.94 24.26
N SER A 485 19.57 -24.25 25.30
CA SER A 485 21.03 -24.36 25.36
C SER A 485 21.68 -25.05 24.16
N THR A 486 22.95 -24.79 23.85
CA THR A 486 23.65 -25.42 22.73
C THR A 486 25.01 -25.95 23.21
N SER A 487 25.20 -27.26 23.34
CA SER A 487 26.40 -27.77 24.01
C SER A 487 27.70 -27.50 23.22
N ASP A 488 28.71 -26.90 23.87
CA ASP A 488 30.08 -26.82 23.36
C ASP A 488 30.69 -28.22 23.34
N THR A 489 30.79 -28.85 22.17
CA THR A 489 31.34 -30.20 22.00
C THR A 489 32.83 -30.19 21.65
N SER A 490 33.59 -29.16 22.04
CA SER A 490 35.02 -29.16 21.77
C SER A 490 35.88 -30.06 22.68
N ASN A 491 35.34 -30.64 23.77
CA ASN A 491 35.98 -31.73 24.54
C ASN A 491 35.03 -32.32 25.61
N ALA A 492 34.40 -33.49 25.40
CA ALA A 492 33.83 -34.25 26.52
C ALA A 492 33.74 -35.76 26.25
N HIS A 493 34.49 -36.52 27.06
CA HIS A 493 34.33 -37.94 27.27
C HIS A 493 32.97 -38.27 27.91
N LEU A 494 32.40 -39.41 27.51
CA LEU A 494 31.33 -40.18 28.18
C LEU A 494 31.03 -39.77 29.65
N GLY A 495 29.84 -39.22 29.93
CA GLY A 495 29.27 -39.29 31.29
C GLY A 495 28.37 -38.16 31.83
N GLU A 496 28.21 -37.02 31.16
CA GLU A 496 27.39 -35.90 31.68
C GLU A 496 26.27 -35.53 30.71
N ALA A 497 25.05 -35.29 31.21
CA ALA A 497 23.87 -34.99 30.39
C ALA A 497 24.08 -33.73 29.53
N ILE A 498 24.20 -33.93 28.22
CA ILE A 498 24.45 -32.92 27.18
C ILE A 498 23.12 -32.46 26.58
N ASN A 499 22.94 -31.15 26.32
CA ASN A 499 21.83 -30.67 25.48
C ASN A 499 22.04 -31.08 24.03
N GLU A 500 20.93 -31.26 23.30
CA GLU A 500 20.93 -31.77 21.93
C GLU A 500 21.55 -30.74 20.95
N PRO A 501 22.35 -31.20 19.97
CA PRO A 501 23.02 -30.32 19.00
C PRO A 501 22.06 -29.62 18.02
N ASP A 502 20.80 -30.06 17.97
CA ASP A 502 19.80 -29.64 16.99
C ASP A 502 19.22 -28.24 17.25
N ASP A 503 19.13 -27.77 18.50
CA ASP A 503 18.84 -26.35 18.80
C ASP A 503 19.87 -25.42 18.12
N GLN A 504 21.16 -25.80 18.13
CA GLN A 504 22.23 -25.01 17.53
C GLN A 504 22.14 -25.01 16.01
N MET A 505 21.83 -26.18 15.45
CA MET A 505 21.60 -26.36 14.02
C MET A 505 20.40 -25.53 13.55
N SER A 506 19.30 -25.55 14.32
CA SER A 506 18.07 -24.80 14.04
C SER A 506 18.30 -23.30 14.15
N LEU A 507 19.12 -22.82 15.10
CA LEU A 507 19.52 -21.42 15.17
C LEU A 507 20.36 -20.98 13.98
N VAL A 508 21.33 -21.80 13.54
CA VAL A 508 22.12 -21.51 12.34
C VAL A 508 21.19 -21.34 11.14
N ARG A 509 20.23 -22.27 10.95
CA ARG A 509 19.23 -22.17 9.88
C ARG A 509 18.36 -20.92 10.04
N LEU A 510 17.82 -20.64 11.21
CA LEU A 510 16.99 -19.45 11.44
C LEU A 510 17.73 -18.15 11.03
N LEU A 511 19.02 -18.04 11.33
CA LEU A 511 19.81 -16.86 10.99
C LEU A 511 20.02 -16.68 9.48
N THR A 512 19.96 -17.75 8.69
CA THR A 512 19.99 -17.64 7.22
C THR A 512 18.65 -17.20 6.62
N TYR A 513 17.56 -17.19 7.40
CA TYR A 513 16.26 -16.62 7.04
C TYR A 513 15.98 -15.27 7.73
N ALA A 514 16.94 -14.69 8.44
CA ALA A 514 16.70 -13.46 9.22
C ALA A 514 16.41 -12.22 8.35
N ASN A 515 16.59 -12.30 7.03
CA ASN A 515 16.12 -11.31 6.07
C ASN A 515 14.61 -11.38 5.78
N GLU A 516 14.00 -12.55 5.98
CA GLU A 516 12.59 -12.84 5.71
C GLU A 516 11.75 -12.98 6.98
N ILE A 517 12.40 -13.20 8.11
CA ILE A 517 11.78 -13.39 9.41
C ILE A 517 12.16 -12.22 10.31
N ASP A 518 11.17 -11.45 10.75
CA ASP A 518 11.39 -10.37 11.73
C ASP A 518 11.56 -10.96 13.13
N ILE A 519 12.81 -11.19 13.54
CA ILE A 519 13.13 -11.77 14.85
C ILE A 519 13.01 -10.67 15.91
N GLN A 520 11.96 -10.75 16.73
CA GLN A 520 11.66 -9.79 17.81
C GLN A 520 12.46 -10.07 19.09
N GLY A 521 12.91 -11.31 19.30
CA GLY A 521 13.78 -11.66 20.41
C GLY A 521 14.03 -13.15 20.54
N ILE A 522 15.23 -13.54 20.97
CA ILE A 522 15.60 -14.94 21.24
C ILE A 522 15.75 -15.10 22.74
N ALA A 523 14.91 -15.91 23.38
CA ALA A 523 15.01 -16.17 24.82
C ALA A 523 15.60 -17.55 25.09
N VAL A 524 16.66 -17.59 25.90
CA VAL A 524 17.28 -18.84 26.36
C VAL A 524 16.59 -19.33 27.63
N THR A 525 16.06 -20.55 27.61
CA THR A 525 15.25 -21.12 28.69
C THR A 525 15.67 -22.55 29.07
N THR A 526 14.94 -23.18 30.00
CA THR A 526 15.07 -24.59 30.42
C THR A 526 14.05 -25.50 29.75
N SER A 527 14.25 -26.82 29.83
CA SER A 527 13.27 -27.87 29.46
C SER A 527 13.43 -29.11 30.33
N THR A 528 12.69 -30.19 30.04
CA THR A 528 12.88 -31.51 30.64
C THR A 528 14.29 -32.06 30.45
N TRP A 529 14.94 -31.73 29.34
CA TRP A 529 16.29 -32.22 29.01
C TRP A 529 17.40 -31.34 29.58
N MET A 530 17.09 -30.07 29.89
CA MET A 530 17.96 -29.19 30.68
C MET A 530 17.15 -28.39 31.73
N PRO A 531 16.82 -29.00 32.89
CA PRO A 531 15.81 -28.46 33.82
C PRO A 531 16.30 -27.35 34.77
N ASP A 532 17.61 -27.14 34.90
CA ASP A 532 18.20 -26.25 35.92
C ASP A 532 19.35 -25.40 35.40
N LYS A 533 19.53 -25.32 34.07
CA LYS A 533 20.58 -24.54 33.41
C LYS A 533 20.04 -23.88 32.14
N ILE A 534 20.64 -22.76 31.78
CA ILE A 534 20.48 -22.11 30.48
C ILE A 534 21.86 -21.96 29.86
N ASP A 535 21.98 -22.07 28.55
CA ASP A 535 23.26 -21.82 27.88
C ASP A 535 23.11 -20.75 26.81
N TYR A 536 23.40 -19.56 27.27
CA TYR A 536 23.41 -18.33 26.53
C TYR A 536 24.70 -18.15 25.71
N GLU A 537 25.80 -18.72 26.18
CA GLU A 537 27.11 -18.47 25.58
C GLU A 537 27.21 -19.08 24.18
N SER A 538 26.64 -20.26 23.99
CA SER A 538 26.65 -20.90 22.68
C SER A 538 25.69 -20.23 21.68
N VAL A 539 24.56 -19.66 22.12
CA VAL A 539 23.71 -18.79 21.28
C VAL A 539 24.48 -17.55 20.82
N VAL A 540 25.22 -16.90 21.73
CA VAL A 540 26.11 -15.79 21.39
C VAL A 540 27.26 -16.24 20.49
N GLY A 541 27.77 -17.46 20.67
CA GLY A 541 28.77 -18.10 19.82
C GLY A 541 28.31 -18.23 18.37
N VAL A 542 27.11 -18.76 18.13
CA VAL A 542 26.51 -18.86 16.80
C VAL A 542 26.34 -17.47 16.17
N LEU A 543 25.86 -16.46 16.94
CA LEU A 543 25.81 -15.09 16.45
C LEU A 543 27.21 -14.52 16.11
N GLY A 544 28.25 -14.97 16.81
CA GLY A 544 29.63 -14.66 16.48
C GLY A 544 30.06 -15.20 15.11
N GLY A 545 29.56 -16.37 14.71
CA GLY A 545 29.65 -16.90 13.35
C GLY A 545 28.88 -16.03 12.35
N TYR A 546 27.61 -15.71 12.66
CA TYR A 546 26.75 -14.86 11.84
C TYR A 546 27.36 -13.48 11.54
N LYS A 547 27.96 -12.85 12.56
CA LYS A 547 28.67 -11.56 12.44
C LYS A 547 29.69 -11.55 11.30
N LYS A 548 30.34 -12.69 11.06
CA LYS A 548 31.41 -12.80 10.05
C LYS A 548 30.88 -13.01 8.64
N VAL A 549 29.59 -13.35 8.50
CA VAL A 549 28.99 -13.71 7.20
C VAL A 549 27.84 -12.79 6.78
N VAL A 550 27.34 -11.94 7.68
CA VAL A 550 26.18 -11.06 7.40
C VAL A 550 26.39 -10.15 6.19
N ASP A 551 27.62 -9.71 5.93
CA ASP A 551 27.93 -8.90 4.75
C ASP A 551 27.85 -9.72 3.45
N ASN A 552 28.29 -10.98 3.47
CA ASN A 552 28.13 -11.89 2.33
C ASN A 552 26.65 -12.22 2.08
N LEU A 553 25.90 -12.50 3.16
CA LEU A 553 24.46 -12.70 3.09
C LEU A 553 23.74 -11.48 2.48
N ASN A 554 24.10 -10.28 2.93
CA ASN A 554 23.56 -9.02 2.39
C ASN A 554 23.95 -8.74 0.94
N ALA A 555 25.02 -9.33 0.42
CA ALA A 555 25.38 -9.19 -0.99
C ALA A 555 24.51 -10.05 -1.92
N ASN A 556 23.78 -11.03 -1.38
CA ASN A 556 22.88 -11.94 -2.11
C ASN A 556 21.40 -11.56 -1.99
N VAL A 557 21.10 -10.39 -1.41
CA VAL A 557 19.74 -9.89 -1.26
C VAL A 557 19.68 -8.40 -1.60
N PRO A 558 18.55 -7.89 -2.09
CA PRO A 558 18.41 -6.47 -2.34
C PRO A 558 18.46 -5.68 -1.02
N SER A 559 18.83 -4.40 -1.09
CA SER A 559 19.01 -3.53 0.09
C SER A 559 17.75 -3.34 0.96
N HIS A 560 16.56 -3.57 0.41
CA HIS A 560 15.31 -3.53 1.17
C HIS A 560 14.99 -4.84 1.93
N ALA A 561 15.67 -5.93 1.60
CA ALA A 561 15.57 -7.23 2.25
C ALA A 561 16.89 -7.60 2.97
N SER A 562 17.58 -6.59 3.51
CA SER A 562 18.85 -6.82 4.19
C SER A 562 18.68 -7.61 5.49
N TYR A 563 19.60 -8.54 5.70
CA TYR A 563 19.79 -9.25 6.95
C TYR A 563 20.07 -8.29 8.12
N PRO A 564 19.49 -8.53 9.31
CA PRO A 564 19.70 -7.69 10.48
C PRO A 564 21.16 -7.70 10.93
N SER A 565 21.67 -6.54 11.33
CA SER A 565 23.06 -6.48 11.83
C SER A 565 23.28 -7.40 13.04
N TYR A 566 24.51 -7.88 13.22
CA TYR A 566 24.91 -8.64 14.42
C TYR A 566 24.51 -7.92 15.72
N LYS A 567 24.69 -6.59 15.79
CA LYS A 567 24.31 -5.81 16.97
C LYS A 567 22.81 -5.88 17.22
N HIS A 568 22.01 -5.74 16.17
CA HIS A 568 20.55 -5.82 16.26
C HIS A 568 20.09 -7.17 16.80
N MET A 569 20.72 -8.27 16.35
CA MET A 569 20.44 -9.62 16.83
C MET A 569 20.93 -9.87 18.25
N LEU A 570 22.13 -9.40 18.60
CA LEU A 570 22.70 -9.56 19.93
C LEU A 570 21.87 -8.83 21.00
N ASP A 571 21.41 -7.61 20.70
CA ASP A 571 20.58 -6.79 21.61
C ASP A 571 19.20 -7.44 21.89
N ARG A 572 18.84 -8.48 21.13
CA ARG A 572 17.59 -9.25 21.19
C ARG A 572 17.72 -10.62 21.85
N ILE A 573 18.92 -11.01 22.31
CA ILE A 573 19.06 -12.24 23.09
C ILE A 573 18.78 -11.95 24.56
N HIS A 574 17.87 -12.73 25.15
CA HIS A 574 17.42 -12.56 26.52
C HIS A 574 17.54 -13.87 27.32
N LYS A 575 17.78 -13.73 28.63
CA LYS A 575 17.88 -14.87 29.55
C LYS A 575 16.56 -15.09 30.29
N GLY A 576 16.10 -16.33 30.30
CA GLY A 576 15.09 -16.84 31.23
C GLY A 576 15.67 -17.17 32.60
N HIS A 577 14.85 -17.77 33.47
CA HIS A 577 15.34 -18.34 34.73
C HIS A 577 15.89 -19.75 34.49
N PRO A 578 16.97 -20.15 35.18
CA PRO A 578 17.50 -21.51 35.12
C PRO A 578 16.69 -22.46 36.03
N VAL A 579 15.37 -22.49 35.87
CA VAL A 579 14.48 -23.38 36.63
C VAL A 579 13.40 -23.96 35.74
N TYR A 580 13.15 -25.26 35.92
CA TYR A 580 12.16 -26.00 35.15
C TYR A 580 10.74 -25.43 35.26
N GLY A 581 10.17 -25.09 34.09
CA GLY A 581 8.74 -24.87 33.89
C GLY A 581 8.11 -23.92 34.91
N ARG A 582 7.07 -24.38 35.60
CA ARG A 582 6.24 -23.58 36.49
C ARG A 582 6.96 -23.06 37.73
N LYS A 583 8.16 -23.54 38.05
CA LYS A 583 8.97 -22.97 39.14
C LYS A 583 9.29 -21.50 38.87
N SER A 584 9.45 -21.12 37.59
CA SER A 584 9.69 -19.72 37.16
C SER A 584 8.55 -18.78 37.56
N LEU A 585 7.31 -19.26 37.63
CA LEU A 585 6.11 -18.47 37.94
C LEU A 585 6.05 -17.96 39.39
N ASN A 586 6.93 -18.45 40.27
CA ASN A 586 7.08 -17.96 41.65
C ASN A 586 8.26 -16.99 41.80
N MET A 587 8.90 -16.60 40.70
CA MET A 587 10.05 -15.71 40.68
C MET A 587 9.67 -14.34 40.12
N THR A 588 10.56 -13.37 40.24
CA THR A 588 10.41 -12.08 39.54
C THR A 588 10.55 -12.29 38.04
N LEU A 589 9.77 -11.55 37.23
CA LEU A 589 9.76 -11.68 35.77
C LEU A 589 11.16 -11.68 35.15
N SER A 590 11.50 -12.73 34.40
CA SER A 590 12.78 -12.84 33.68
C SER A 590 12.96 -11.77 32.60
N ASN A 591 14.19 -11.54 32.14
CA ASN A 591 14.44 -10.60 31.04
C ASN A 591 13.81 -11.11 29.74
N GLY A 592 13.82 -12.43 29.51
CA GLY A 592 13.12 -13.06 28.40
C GLY A 592 11.61 -12.81 28.45
N ALA A 593 10.98 -12.98 29.61
CA ALA A 593 9.55 -12.74 29.74
C ALA A 593 9.18 -11.25 29.58
N LYS A 594 9.99 -10.32 30.12
CA LYS A 594 9.81 -8.87 29.91
C LYS A 594 9.87 -8.49 28.43
N ALA A 595 10.86 -9.01 27.71
CA ALA A 595 11.04 -8.72 26.29
C ALA A 595 9.90 -9.33 25.46
N LEU A 596 9.47 -10.55 25.76
CA LEU A 596 8.29 -11.17 25.13
C LEU A 596 7.02 -10.36 25.40
N THR A 597 6.77 -9.94 26.64
CA THR A 597 5.60 -9.09 26.96
C THR A 597 5.62 -7.81 26.14
N LYS A 598 6.78 -7.15 26.05
CA LYS A 598 6.94 -5.92 25.28
C LYS A 598 6.71 -6.14 23.77
N ALA A 599 7.24 -7.22 23.21
CA ALA A 599 7.06 -7.56 21.81
C ALA A 599 5.58 -7.86 21.50
N ALA A 600 4.91 -8.62 22.37
CA ALA A 600 3.49 -8.92 22.24
C ALA A 600 2.58 -7.68 22.41
N ASP A 601 2.99 -6.71 23.24
CA ASP A 601 2.28 -5.43 23.36
C ASP A 601 2.35 -4.59 22.08
N ALA A 602 3.50 -4.62 21.39
CA ALA A 602 3.72 -3.93 20.11
C ALA A 602 3.01 -4.62 18.94
N ALA A 603 2.73 -5.92 19.05
CA ALA A 603 2.01 -6.68 18.03
C ALA A 603 0.54 -6.28 17.90
N SER A 604 -0.09 -6.67 16.79
CA SER A 604 -1.50 -6.46 16.49
C SER A 604 -2.19 -7.76 16.10
N THR A 605 -3.52 -7.76 15.95
CA THR A 605 -4.24 -8.97 15.48
C THR A 605 -4.02 -9.23 13.99
N ASN A 606 -3.69 -8.19 13.21
CA ASN A 606 -3.41 -8.26 11.77
C ASN A 606 -1.95 -8.62 11.50
N ASP A 607 -1.06 -8.24 12.40
CA ASP A 607 0.37 -8.59 12.42
C ASP A 607 0.77 -9.07 13.82
N PRO A 608 0.47 -10.33 14.15
CA PRO A 608 0.64 -10.89 15.48
C PRO A 608 2.02 -11.53 15.65
N LEU A 609 2.41 -11.68 16.92
CA LEU A 609 3.69 -12.25 17.30
C LEU A 609 3.59 -13.78 17.35
N THR A 610 4.47 -14.46 16.62
CA THR A 610 4.64 -15.91 16.70
C THR A 610 5.71 -16.27 17.73
N VAL A 611 5.35 -17.12 18.69
CA VAL A 611 6.25 -17.66 19.71
C VAL A 611 6.58 -19.10 19.35
N SER A 612 7.78 -19.31 18.83
CA SER A 612 8.30 -20.65 18.52
C SER A 612 8.97 -21.21 19.78
N ILE A 613 8.52 -22.36 20.26
CA ILE A 613 8.98 -23.00 21.50
C ILE A 613 9.71 -24.27 21.12
N TRP A 614 11.05 -24.23 21.23
CA TRP A 614 11.93 -25.36 20.91
C TRP A 614 12.06 -26.29 22.12
N GLY A 615 11.98 -25.72 23.33
CA GLY A 615 12.04 -26.46 24.58
C GLY A 615 10.85 -26.27 25.52
N GLY A 616 11.14 -25.76 26.72
CA GLY A 616 10.13 -25.41 27.71
C GLY A 616 9.44 -24.07 27.40
N SER A 617 8.16 -23.96 27.76
CA SER A 617 7.34 -22.77 27.52
C SER A 617 7.33 -21.77 28.69
N ALA A 618 8.25 -21.92 29.65
CA ALA A 618 8.34 -21.11 30.87
C ALA A 618 8.30 -19.59 30.62
N ILE A 619 9.03 -19.10 29.62
CA ILE A 619 9.07 -17.65 29.27
C ILE A 619 7.70 -17.13 28.85
N LEU A 620 6.97 -17.91 28.04
CA LEU A 620 5.61 -17.57 27.63
C LEU A 620 4.65 -17.60 28.83
N ALA A 621 4.78 -18.62 29.70
CA ALA A 621 3.96 -18.74 30.89
C ALA A 621 4.19 -17.57 31.88
N GLU A 622 5.44 -17.16 32.09
CA GLU A 622 5.82 -15.99 32.89
C GLU A 622 5.16 -14.71 32.34
N SER A 623 5.27 -14.47 31.02
CA SER A 623 4.68 -13.30 30.35
C SER A 623 3.15 -13.28 30.52
N LEU A 624 2.47 -14.40 30.23
CA LEU A 624 1.02 -14.52 30.36
C LEU A 624 0.54 -14.34 31.81
N GLN A 625 1.26 -14.91 32.77
CA GLN A 625 0.93 -14.74 34.19
C GLN A 625 1.12 -13.28 34.62
N HIS A 626 2.21 -12.64 34.22
CA HIS A 626 2.48 -11.24 34.53
C HIS A 626 1.35 -10.33 34.01
N VAL A 627 0.96 -10.51 32.74
CA VAL A 627 -0.15 -9.77 32.14
C VAL A 627 -1.46 -10.01 32.90
N SER A 628 -1.76 -11.26 33.25
CA SER A 628 -2.96 -11.63 34.03
C SER A 628 -3.00 -11.04 35.44
N LEU A 629 -1.83 -10.82 36.07
CA LEU A 629 -1.74 -10.25 37.42
C LEU A 629 -1.74 -8.72 37.42
N THR A 630 -1.40 -8.09 36.31
CA THR A 630 -1.16 -6.64 36.24
C THR A 630 -2.18 -5.89 35.39
N ARG A 631 -3.01 -6.59 34.60
CA ARG A 631 -4.00 -5.99 33.69
C ARG A 631 -5.40 -6.53 33.94
N ASN A 632 -6.41 -5.87 33.38
CA ASN A 632 -7.79 -6.34 33.42
C ASN A 632 -8.05 -7.42 32.37
N GLU A 633 -9.16 -8.14 32.48
CA GLU A 633 -9.54 -9.28 31.63
C GLU A 633 -9.52 -8.95 30.14
N ALA A 634 -10.15 -7.84 29.73
CA ALA A 634 -10.16 -7.42 28.32
C ALA A 634 -8.75 -7.15 27.75
N ALA A 635 -7.83 -6.63 28.56
CA ALA A 635 -6.44 -6.42 28.15
C ALA A 635 -5.64 -7.74 28.09
N VAL A 636 -6.00 -8.74 28.91
CA VAL A 636 -5.43 -10.09 28.82
C VAL A 636 -5.91 -10.78 27.55
N ASP A 637 -7.21 -10.71 27.25
CA ASP A 637 -7.79 -11.27 26.02
C ASP A 637 -7.14 -10.66 24.78
N SER A 638 -7.03 -9.33 24.74
CA SER A 638 -6.34 -8.64 23.65
C SER A 638 -4.86 -9.04 23.52
N PHE A 639 -4.17 -9.28 24.63
CA PHE A 639 -2.79 -9.77 24.61
C PHE A 639 -2.69 -11.19 24.03
N VAL A 640 -3.60 -12.07 24.43
CA VAL A 640 -3.68 -13.46 23.93
C VAL A 640 -4.02 -13.51 22.44
N GLU A 641 -4.95 -12.67 21.98
CA GLU A 641 -5.36 -12.61 20.56
C GLU A 641 -4.26 -12.16 19.60
N LYS A 642 -3.21 -11.49 20.12
CA LYS A 642 -2.04 -11.05 19.35
C LYS A 642 -0.92 -12.10 19.27
N LEU A 643 -1.11 -13.27 19.88
CA LEU A 643 -0.09 -14.32 19.95
C LEU A 643 -0.48 -15.54 19.10
N ARG A 644 0.51 -16.12 18.44
CA ARG A 644 0.46 -17.47 17.85
C ARG A 644 1.58 -18.27 18.48
N VAL A 645 1.32 -19.51 18.86
CA VAL A 645 2.35 -20.38 19.46
C VAL A 645 2.55 -21.60 18.59
N TYR A 646 3.81 -21.95 18.34
CA TYR A 646 4.20 -23.23 17.79
C TYR A 646 5.17 -23.90 18.75
N ALA A 647 4.76 -25.00 19.37
CA ALA A 647 5.59 -25.76 20.30
C ALA A 647 6.05 -27.09 19.71
N ILE A 648 7.35 -27.37 19.81
CA ILE A 648 7.98 -28.65 19.47
C ILE A 648 7.69 -29.63 20.60
N SER A 649 6.43 -30.07 20.61
CA SER A 649 5.80 -30.70 21.77
C SER A 649 5.88 -29.79 23.02
N ASP A 650 5.31 -30.24 24.14
CA ASP A 650 5.57 -29.57 25.43
C ASP A 650 6.71 -30.26 26.15
N GLN A 651 7.83 -29.56 26.32
CA GLN A 651 8.99 -30.09 27.02
C GLN A 651 9.13 -29.56 28.45
N ASP A 652 8.05 -28.99 29.01
CA ASP A 652 7.93 -28.70 30.45
C ASP A 652 6.46 -28.75 30.92
N ASP A 653 6.23 -28.48 32.21
CA ASP A 653 4.88 -28.48 32.80
C ASP A 653 4.08 -27.17 32.55
N THR A 654 4.63 -26.23 31.76
CA THR A 654 3.95 -24.96 31.47
C THR A 654 3.09 -24.99 30.22
N GLY A 655 3.36 -25.86 29.24
CA GLY A 655 2.58 -25.89 28.00
C GLY A 655 1.12 -26.29 28.23
N VAL A 656 0.88 -27.37 28.98
CA VAL A 656 -0.47 -27.77 29.43
C VAL A 656 -1.12 -26.70 30.31
N TRP A 657 -0.34 -26.03 31.17
CA TRP A 657 -0.84 -24.96 32.03
C TRP A 657 -1.32 -23.75 31.20
N ILE A 658 -0.58 -23.38 30.15
CA ILE A 658 -0.95 -22.30 29.21
C ILE A 658 -2.26 -22.67 28.52
N ARG A 659 -2.34 -23.85 27.88
CA ARG A 659 -3.53 -24.24 27.09
C ARG A 659 -4.81 -24.35 27.92
N LEU A 660 -4.70 -24.75 29.19
CA LEU A 660 -5.86 -24.81 30.10
C LEU A 660 -6.31 -23.42 30.57
N ARG A 661 -5.39 -22.47 30.71
CA ARG A 661 -5.67 -21.14 31.28
C ARG A 661 -6.01 -20.09 30.22
N TYR A 662 -5.46 -20.22 29.02
CA TYR A 662 -5.66 -19.31 27.90
C TYR A 662 -6.13 -20.09 26.67
N PRO A 663 -7.32 -20.71 26.73
CA PRO A 663 -7.77 -21.63 25.67
C PRO A 663 -8.03 -20.91 24.33
N GLN A 664 -8.16 -19.58 24.34
CA GLN A 664 -8.30 -18.76 23.14
C GLN A 664 -6.96 -18.39 22.47
N LEU A 665 -5.82 -18.79 23.06
CA LEU A 665 -4.50 -18.67 22.44
C LEU A 665 -4.38 -19.68 21.29
N MET A 666 -4.05 -19.21 20.09
CA MET A 666 -3.75 -20.11 18.98
C MET A 666 -2.45 -20.87 19.29
N TYR A 667 -2.55 -22.18 19.51
CA TYR A 667 -1.43 -23.00 19.99
C TYR A 667 -1.29 -24.27 19.15
N VAL A 668 -0.25 -24.35 18.35
CA VAL A 668 0.14 -25.52 17.56
C VAL A 668 1.06 -26.39 18.41
N THR A 669 0.72 -27.68 18.57
CA THR A 669 1.59 -28.66 19.24
C THR A 669 1.20 -30.09 18.84
N SER A 670 2.19 -30.98 18.79
CA SER A 670 1.92 -32.41 18.81
C SER A 670 1.43 -32.83 20.19
N LEU A 671 0.34 -33.61 20.26
CA LEU A 671 -0.24 -34.10 21.50
C LEU A 671 -0.05 -35.62 21.58
N HIS A 672 0.81 -36.04 22.51
CA HIS A 672 1.15 -37.43 22.76
C HIS A 672 1.39 -37.63 24.26
N GLY A 673 1.62 -38.88 24.72
CA GLY A 673 2.03 -39.13 26.10
C GLY A 673 3.32 -38.36 26.43
N PHE A 674 3.53 -38.01 27.71
CA PHE A 674 4.71 -37.24 28.09
C PHE A 674 6.00 -37.97 27.67
N SER A 675 6.92 -37.25 27.00
CA SER A 675 8.15 -37.78 26.38
C SER A 675 7.97 -38.83 25.27
N GLU A 676 6.76 -39.10 24.78
CA GLU A 676 6.51 -39.99 23.62
C GLU A 676 6.80 -39.29 22.27
N TYR A 677 7.97 -38.68 22.14
CA TYR A 677 8.35 -37.86 20.99
C TYR A 677 8.35 -38.60 19.65
N THR A 678 8.38 -39.95 19.64
CA THR A 678 8.25 -40.75 18.40
C THR A 678 6.96 -40.44 17.65
N ASP A 679 5.93 -40.00 18.36
CA ASP A 679 4.63 -39.66 17.80
C ASP A 679 4.48 -38.20 17.39
N ALA A 680 5.51 -37.37 17.51
CA ALA A 680 5.37 -35.95 17.18
C ALA A 680 5.56 -35.67 15.68
N THR A 681 4.73 -34.81 15.12
CA THR A 681 4.74 -34.46 13.68
C THR A 681 6.10 -33.90 13.23
N TRP A 682 6.77 -33.13 14.09
CA TRP A 682 8.06 -32.49 13.80
C TRP A 682 9.16 -33.48 13.42
N ASN A 683 9.05 -34.77 13.79
CA ASN A 683 9.99 -35.79 13.32
C ASN A 683 10.05 -35.90 11.79
N GLY A 684 9.04 -35.44 11.04
CA GLY A 684 9.08 -35.39 9.59
C GLY A 684 10.26 -34.58 9.01
N ILE A 685 10.94 -33.75 9.80
CA ILE A 685 12.14 -33.05 9.35
C ILE A 685 13.27 -34.03 8.94
N SER A 686 13.50 -35.11 9.70
CA SER A 686 14.61 -36.08 9.44
C SER A 686 14.55 -37.40 10.23
N GLY A 687 13.45 -37.71 10.92
CA GLY A 687 13.38 -38.78 11.91
C GLY A 687 13.09 -40.19 11.38
N GLU A 688 12.81 -40.36 10.09
CA GLU A 688 12.29 -41.61 9.51
C GLU A 688 13.20 -42.83 9.74
N GLU A 689 14.52 -42.64 9.67
CA GLU A 689 15.48 -43.73 9.87
C GLU A 689 15.61 -44.12 11.33
N TYR A 690 15.68 -43.12 12.23
CA TYR A 690 15.88 -43.32 13.67
C TYR A 690 14.60 -43.79 14.39
N ARG A 691 13.43 -43.28 13.95
CA ARG A 691 12.12 -43.54 14.58
C ARG A 691 11.25 -44.54 13.82
N HIS A 692 11.72 -45.05 12.67
CA HIS A 692 11.11 -46.13 11.90
C HIS A 692 9.68 -45.85 11.39
N PHE A 693 9.45 -44.66 10.82
CA PHE A 693 8.21 -44.32 10.09
C PHE A 693 8.53 -44.00 8.63
N ASP A 694 7.55 -44.11 7.73
CA ASP A 694 7.61 -43.73 6.31
C ASP A 694 8.91 -44.06 5.55
N GLN A 695 9.58 -45.18 5.87
CA GLN A 695 10.91 -45.48 5.35
C GLN A 695 10.97 -45.52 3.80
N GLY A 696 11.95 -44.81 3.24
CA GLY A 696 12.10 -44.58 1.80
C GLY A 696 11.04 -43.65 1.18
N GLY A 697 10.17 -43.08 2.00
CA GLY A 697 9.23 -42.03 1.61
C GLY A 697 9.96 -40.73 1.29
N PRO A 698 10.55 -40.05 2.27
CA PRO A 698 11.41 -38.89 2.01
C PRO A 698 12.83 -39.29 1.58
N ASP A 699 13.60 -38.32 1.12
CA ASP A 699 15.03 -38.51 0.84
C ASP A 699 15.87 -38.31 2.11
N SER A 700 16.31 -39.42 2.71
CA SER A 700 17.18 -39.39 3.91
C SER A 700 18.63 -38.98 3.57
N SER A 701 19.04 -39.02 2.30
CA SER A 701 20.44 -38.77 1.93
C SER A 701 20.85 -37.30 2.11
N ILE A 702 19.91 -36.37 1.90
CA ILE A 702 20.10 -34.92 2.00
C ILE A 702 20.04 -34.37 3.44
N VAL A 703 19.83 -35.23 4.44
CA VAL A 703 19.90 -34.90 5.88
C VAL A 703 21.01 -35.66 6.60
N SER A 704 21.80 -36.45 5.86
CA SER A 704 22.94 -37.19 6.41
C SER A 704 24.08 -36.24 6.81
N ASN A 705 24.85 -36.61 7.85
CA ASN A 705 26.02 -35.82 8.26
C ASN A 705 27.03 -35.61 7.11
N ASP A 706 27.17 -36.57 6.18
CA ASP A 706 28.04 -36.45 5.00
C ASP A 706 27.55 -35.40 3.99
N TRP A 707 26.23 -35.28 3.82
CA TRP A 707 25.66 -34.25 2.95
C TRP A 707 25.73 -32.88 3.61
N LEU A 708 25.43 -32.82 4.91
CA LEU A 708 25.49 -31.59 5.73
C LEU A 708 26.92 -31.04 5.78
N GLU A 709 27.93 -31.90 5.85
CA GLU A 709 29.35 -31.50 5.80
C GLU A 709 29.66 -30.73 4.51
N LYS A 710 29.13 -31.19 3.38
CA LYS A 710 29.42 -30.62 2.06
C LYS A 710 28.61 -29.38 1.73
N ASN A 711 27.39 -29.26 2.27
CA ASN A 711 26.44 -28.24 1.83
C ASN A 711 26.08 -27.22 2.92
N ILE A 712 26.18 -27.59 4.19
CA ILE A 712 25.71 -26.76 5.31
C ILE A 712 26.85 -26.31 6.22
N ARG A 713 27.84 -27.17 6.53
CA ARG A 713 28.96 -26.82 7.42
C ARG A 713 30.03 -25.98 6.71
N LEU A 714 29.58 -24.92 6.05
CA LEU A 714 30.40 -24.02 5.25
C LEU A 714 30.77 -22.76 6.04
N GLY A 715 32.07 -22.45 6.06
CA GLY A 715 32.59 -21.19 6.58
C GLY A 715 32.29 -20.91 8.07
N PRO A 716 32.37 -19.64 8.49
CA PRO A 716 32.30 -19.29 9.91
C PRO A 716 30.96 -19.51 10.58
N LEU A 717 29.84 -19.41 9.86
CA LEU A 717 28.51 -19.72 10.41
C LEU A 717 28.28 -21.23 10.42
N GLY A 718 28.64 -21.93 9.35
CA GLY A 718 28.50 -23.38 9.24
C GLY A 718 29.38 -24.17 10.21
N SER A 719 30.49 -23.62 10.70
CA SER A 719 31.28 -24.27 11.77
C SER A 719 30.53 -24.42 13.09
N HIS A 720 29.43 -23.68 13.28
CA HIS A 720 28.52 -23.84 14.41
C HIS A 720 27.38 -24.83 14.13
N TYR A 721 27.28 -25.39 12.93
CA TYR A 721 26.28 -26.40 12.61
C TYR A 721 26.83 -27.80 12.93
N LEU A 722 26.42 -28.36 14.07
CA LEU A 722 27.05 -29.56 14.65
C LEU A 722 26.68 -30.86 13.91
N ASN A 723 27.35 -31.96 14.28
CA ASN A 723 26.89 -33.31 13.92
C ASN A 723 25.70 -33.69 14.78
N TRP A 724 24.60 -34.11 14.13
CA TRP A 724 23.44 -34.58 14.88
C TRP A 724 23.68 -35.99 15.44
N SER A 725 23.10 -36.27 16.61
CA SER A 725 23.22 -37.55 17.33
C SER A 725 21.96 -38.42 17.29
N PHE A 726 20.77 -37.83 17.11
CA PHE A 726 19.50 -38.53 16.98
C PHE A 726 18.83 -38.22 15.64
N ILE A 727 18.30 -37.01 15.50
CA ILE A 727 17.74 -36.48 14.27
C ILE A 727 18.31 -35.08 14.00
N MET A 728 18.24 -34.62 12.75
CA MET A 728 18.66 -33.29 12.33
C MET A 728 17.52 -32.28 12.58
N GLU A 729 17.81 -31.23 13.36
CA GLU A 729 16.96 -30.04 13.51
C GLU A 729 15.50 -30.31 13.91
N GLY A 730 15.29 -31.00 15.04
CA GLY A 730 13.95 -31.29 15.55
C GLY A 730 13.08 -30.04 15.73
N ASP A 731 13.71 -28.89 16.01
CA ASP A 731 13.02 -27.63 16.33
C ASP A 731 12.71 -26.73 15.13
N THR A 732 13.44 -26.88 14.03
CA THR A 732 13.28 -26.08 12.82
C THR A 732 11.83 -25.99 12.32
N PRO A 733 11.00 -27.06 12.36
CA PRO A 733 9.58 -26.96 12.01
C PRO A 733 8.81 -25.84 12.72
N ALA A 734 9.23 -25.37 13.90
CA ALA A 734 8.53 -24.31 14.63
C ALA A 734 8.66 -22.91 14.03
N PHE A 735 9.62 -22.68 13.12
CA PHE A 735 9.74 -21.40 12.41
C PHE A 735 9.62 -21.52 10.89
N LEU A 736 9.69 -22.71 10.30
CA LEU A 736 9.45 -22.91 8.87
C LEU A 736 8.09 -22.38 8.34
N PRO A 737 6.98 -22.35 9.11
CA PRO A 737 5.73 -21.71 8.65
C PRO A 737 5.85 -20.20 8.42
N LEU A 738 6.91 -19.57 8.94
CA LEU A 738 7.15 -18.13 8.88
C LEU A 738 7.96 -17.76 7.64
N VAL A 739 8.64 -18.73 7.01
CA VAL A 739 9.34 -18.55 5.73
C VAL A 739 8.31 -18.28 4.64
N GLN A 740 8.34 -17.08 4.06
CA GLN A 740 7.33 -16.58 3.13
C GLN A 740 7.56 -17.07 1.70
N ASN A 741 7.45 -18.38 1.49
CA ASN A 741 7.60 -19.02 0.18
C ASN A 741 6.28 -19.16 -0.60
N GLY A 742 5.17 -18.63 -0.09
CA GLY A 742 3.84 -18.67 -0.73
C GLY A 742 3.05 -19.98 -0.57
N LEU A 743 3.53 -20.93 0.23
CA LEU A 743 2.86 -22.20 0.50
C LEU A 743 1.89 -22.13 1.68
N GLY A 744 2.32 -21.56 2.81
CA GLY A 744 1.60 -21.59 4.09
C GLY A 744 1.04 -20.24 4.54
N ASP A 745 0.32 -20.25 5.66
CA ASP A 745 -0.15 -19.07 6.38
C ASP A 745 -0.17 -19.44 7.87
N VAL A 746 0.55 -18.71 8.72
CA VAL A 746 0.68 -19.02 10.15
C VAL A 746 -0.63 -18.81 10.93
N ASN A 747 -1.58 -18.02 10.42
CA ASN A 747 -2.94 -17.98 10.93
C ASN A 747 -3.78 -19.19 10.54
N ARG A 748 -3.31 -19.99 9.57
CA ARG A 748 -3.97 -21.17 9.03
C ARG A 748 -3.05 -22.39 9.11
N PRO A 749 -2.76 -22.91 10.32
CA PRO A 749 -2.01 -24.16 10.47
C PRO A 749 -2.60 -25.32 9.67
N ASP A 750 -3.90 -25.25 9.36
CA ASP A 750 -4.64 -26.22 8.56
C ASP A 750 -4.36 -26.14 7.05
N PHE A 751 -3.68 -25.10 6.57
CA PHE A 751 -3.27 -24.98 5.16
C PHE A 751 -2.07 -25.86 4.81
N GLY A 752 -1.19 -26.14 5.76
CA GLY A 752 0.08 -26.81 5.51
C GLY A 752 1.15 -25.85 5.01
N SER A 753 2.36 -26.03 5.54
CA SER A 753 3.57 -25.28 5.21
C SER A 753 4.79 -26.20 5.27
N TRP A 754 6.00 -25.66 5.10
CA TRP A 754 7.23 -26.42 5.38
C TRP A 754 7.34 -26.89 6.83
N GLY A 755 6.69 -26.22 7.78
CA GLY A 755 6.58 -26.67 9.18
C GLY A 755 5.51 -27.73 9.42
N GLY A 756 4.76 -28.15 8.39
CA GLY A 756 3.70 -29.15 8.52
C GLY A 756 2.30 -28.56 8.46
N ARG A 757 1.31 -29.43 8.69
CA ARG A 757 -0.12 -29.11 8.71
C ARG A 757 -0.73 -29.60 10.02
N TYR A 758 -1.61 -28.81 10.60
CA TYR A 758 -2.24 -29.06 11.89
C TYR A 758 -3.73 -28.71 11.83
N THR A 759 -4.58 -29.51 12.48
CA THR A 759 -6.04 -29.27 12.50
C THR A 759 -6.48 -28.86 13.90
N LEU A 760 -7.49 -27.98 13.96
CA LEU A 760 -8.12 -27.57 15.20
C LEU A 760 -8.67 -28.78 15.96
N LEU A 761 -8.21 -28.96 17.20
CA LEU A 761 -8.59 -30.07 18.06
C LEU A 761 -10.05 -29.97 18.50
N ASP A 762 -10.49 -28.76 18.88
CA ASP A 762 -11.82 -28.48 19.40
C ASP A 762 -12.65 -27.64 18.42
N HIS A 763 -13.53 -28.31 17.68
CA HIS A 763 -14.43 -27.67 16.72
C HIS A 763 -15.50 -26.79 17.36
N SER A 764 -15.72 -26.87 18.67
CA SER A 764 -16.68 -25.99 19.37
C SER A 764 -16.18 -24.54 19.46
N GLY A 765 -14.88 -24.31 19.25
CA GLY A 765 -14.24 -23.00 19.38
C GLY A 765 -13.91 -22.60 20.83
N GLN A 766 -14.13 -23.48 21.81
CA GLN A 766 -13.75 -23.19 23.20
C GLN A 766 -12.22 -23.20 23.37
N SER A 767 -11.51 -24.02 22.61
CA SER A 767 -10.05 -24.08 22.56
C SER A 767 -9.51 -23.90 21.14
N LYS A 768 -8.51 -23.03 20.96
CA LYS A 768 -7.79 -22.79 19.69
C LYS A 768 -6.49 -23.58 19.59
N VAL A 769 -6.50 -24.81 20.10
CA VAL A 769 -5.35 -25.72 20.04
C VAL A 769 -5.40 -26.51 18.73
N TYR A 770 -4.29 -26.50 18.00
CA TYR A 770 -4.11 -27.23 16.75
C TYR A 770 -3.17 -28.42 16.99
N ALA A 771 -3.60 -29.60 16.57
CA ALA A 771 -2.91 -30.86 16.79
C ALA A 771 -2.60 -31.58 15.47
N ASP A 772 -1.85 -32.68 15.59
CA ASP A 772 -1.35 -33.47 14.47
C ASP A 772 -2.49 -33.89 13.50
N THR A 773 -2.22 -33.78 12.20
CA THR A 773 -3.07 -34.30 11.13
C THR A 773 -2.18 -34.90 10.06
N THR A 774 -2.75 -35.52 9.03
CA THR A 774 -2.02 -36.40 8.11
C THR A 774 -2.21 -36.01 6.65
N ASP A 775 -1.14 -36.07 5.85
CA ASP A 775 -1.19 -35.87 4.39
C ASP A 775 -1.00 -37.18 3.62
N TYR A 776 -1.55 -37.28 2.41
CA TYR A 776 -1.39 -38.43 1.52
C TYR A 776 -0.35 -38.15 0.42
N VAL A 777 0.86 -38.68 0.55
CA VAL A 777 1.98 -38.34 -0.34
C VAL A 777 2.56 -39.61 -0.98
N VAL A 778 3.01 -39.52 -2.24
CA VAL A 778 3.82 -40.58 -2.85
C VAL A 778 5.29 -40.24 -2.62
N GLY A 779 5.98 -41.12 -1.93
CA GLY A 779 7.40 -40.95 -1.60
C GLY A 779 8.33 -41.31 -2.74
N LYS A 780 9.63 -41.05 -2.53
CA LYS A 780 10.71 -41.31 -3.49
C LYS A 780 10.83 -42.78 -3.90
N ASN A 781 10.48 -43.71 -3.01
CA ASN A 781 10.39 -45.14 -3.32
C ASN A 781 9.16 -45.54 -4.16
N GLY A 782 8.34 -44.58 -4.59
CA GLY A 782 7.12 -44.79 -5.38
C GLY A 782 5.93 -45.34 -4.58
N LYS A 783 6.07 -45.55 -3.27
CA LYS A 783 4.97 -45.98 -2.40
C LYS A 783 4.17 -44.78 -1.90
N SER A 784 2.88 -45.01 -1.63
CA SER A 784 2.01 -44.02 -1.02
C SER A 784 2.07 -44.10 0.51
N PHE A 785 2.06 -42.95 1.15
CA PHE A 785 2.07 -42.78 2.60
C PHE A 785 0.91 -41.88 3.00
N THR A 786 0.24 -42.24 4.10
CA THR A 786 -0.71 -41.37 4.79
C THR A 786 -0.23 -41.23 6.22
N SER A 787 0.41 -40.12 6.55
CA SER A 787 1.01 -39.95 7.87
C SER A 787 1.07 -38.49 8.28
N LYS A 788 1.26 -38.26 9.58
CA LYS A 788 1.48 -36.93 10.14
C LYS A 788 2.83 -36.35 9.76
N PHE A 789 3.85 -37.22 9.68
CA PHE A 789 5.19 -36.86 9.27
C PHE A 789 5.24 -36.38 7.81
N ALA A 790 4.38 -36.95 6.96
CA ALA A 790 4.26 -36.57 5.55
C ALA A 790 3.80 -35.13 5.34
N THR A 791 3.22 -34.49 6.36
CA THR A 791 2.89 -33.05 6.28
C THR A 791 4.15 -32.17 6.20
N ILE A 792 5.30 -32.65 6.67
CA ILE A 792 6.60 -31.96 6.64
C ILE A 792 7.50 -32.55 5.55
N TRP A 793 7.78 -33.86 5.59
CA TRP A 793 8.87 -34.44 4.79
C TRP A 793 8.63 -34.36 3.28
N ARG A 794 7.38 -34.18 2.86
CA ARG A 794 7.01 -33.95 1.46
C ARG A 794 7.63 -32.69 0.84
N TRP A 795 8.09 -31.75 1.67
CA TRP A 795 8.74 -30.51 1.24
C TRP A 795 10.26 -30.55 1.43
N ARG A 796 10.82 -31.71 1.81
CA ARG A 796 12.20 -31.80 2.29
C ARG A 796 13.23 -31.32 1.30
N GLU A 797 13.10 -31.73 0.05
CA GLU A 797 14.02 -31.31 -0.99
C GLU A 797 14.06 -29.79 -1.08
N ASP A 798 12.89 -29.15 -1.16
CA ASP A 798 12.75 -27.71 -1.32
C ASP A 798 13.36 -26.93 -0.13
N TYR A 799 13.00 -27.25 1.13
CA TYR A 799 13.55 -26.52 2.27
C TYR A 799 15.04 -26.83 2.55
N GLN A 800 15.53 -28.00 2.13
CA GLN A 800 16.91 -28.40 2.40
C GLN A 800 17.87 -27.80 1.36
N PHE A 801 17.43 -27.69 0.10
CA PHE A 801 18.19 -27.00 -0.95
C PHE A 801 18.16 -25.49 -0.76
N ASP A 802 17.03 -24.93 -0.31
CA ASP A 802 16.95 -23.53 0.08
C ASP A 802 17.95 -23.19 1.20
N PHE A 803 18.03 -24.03 2.24
CA PHE A 803 19.02 -23.85 3.30
C PHE A 803 20.46 -23.96 2.78
N ALA A 804 20.76 -24.91 1.87
CA ALA A 804 22.07 -25.04 1.27
C ALA A 804 22.48 -23.83 0.43
N ALA A 805 21.57 -23.27 -0.38
CA ALA A 805 21.82 -22.06 -1.14
C ALA A 805 22.17 -20.89 -0.21
N ARG A 806 21.40 -20.68 0.87
CA ARG A 806 21.69 -19.62 1.84
C ARG A 806 22.99 -19.84 2.62
N MET A 807 23.37 -21.09 2.88
CA MET A 807 24.69 -21.40 3.43
C MET A 807 25.82 -21.05 2.44
N ARG A 808 25.61 -21.21 1.13
CA ARG A 808 26.54 -20.73 0.10
C ARG A 808 26.62 -19.20 0.07
N TRP A 809 25.48 -18.49 0.19
CA TRP A 809 25.45 -17.03 0.33
C TRP A 809 26.32 -16.56 1.50
N SER A 810 26.36 -17.31 2.60
CA SER A 810 27.17 -16.96 3.77
C SER A 810 28.69 -16.97 3.52
N VAL A 811 29.17 -17.70 2.51
CA VAL A 811 30.60 -17.82 2.19
C VAL A 811 30.98 -17.16 0.86
N ASN A 812 30.01 -16.69 0.10
CA ASN A 812 30.22 -16.09 -1.21
C ASN A 812 29.40 -14.81 -1.39
N SER A 813 30.08 -13.66 -1.47
CA SER A 813 29.44 -12.35 -1.67
C SER A 813 29.17 -12.01 -3.13
N ASN A 814 29.55 -12.85 -4.09
CA ASN A 814 29.27 -12.59 -5.49
C ASN A 814 27.88 -13.11 -5.84
N TYR A 815 26.91 -12.20 -6.00
CA TYR A 815 25.52 -12.50 -6.34
C TYR A 815 25.43 -13.50 -7.51
N SER A 816 26.11 -13.23 -8.62
CA SER A 816 26.01 -14.05 -9.85
C SER A 816 26.52 -15.49 -9.73
N ASP A 817 27.26 -15.81 -8.66
CA ASP A 817 27.82 -17.14 -8.43
C ASP A 817 26.92 -18.00 -7.53
N ASN A 818 25.83 -17.42 -7.02
CA ASN A 818 24.87 -18.06 -6.14
C ASN A 818 23.50 -18.17 -6.83
N ASN A 819 22.74 -19.19 -6.44
CA ASN A 819 21.36 -19.36 -6.87
C ASN A 819 20.40 -18.66 -5.89
N HIS A 820 19.29 -18.14 -6.40
CA HIS A 820 18.24 -17.44 -5.67
C HIS A 820 16.85 -17.93 -6.07
N GLN A 821 15.88 -17.71 -5.20
CA GLN A 821 14.55 -18.27 -5.39
C GLN A 821 13.84 -17.61 -6.58
N PRO A 822 13.15 -18.39 -7.45
CA PRO A 822 12.37 -17.82 -8.53
C PRO A 822 11.15 -17.05 -7.99
N VAL A 823 10.60 -16.14 -8.79
CA VAL A 823 9.44 -15.33 -8.44
C VAL A 823 8.19 -15.85 -9.13
N ALA A 824 7.26 -16.41 -8.34
CA ALA A 824 5.98 -16.92 -8.84
C ALA A 824 4.93 -15.80 -9.01
N ILE A 825 4.44 -15.64 -10.23
CA ILE A 825 3.34 -14.73 -10.59
C ILE A 825 2.21 -15.58 -11.16
N VAL A 826 0.97 -15.40 -10.70
CA VAL A 826 -0.20 -16.11 -11.24
C VAL A 826 -1.33 -15.11 -11.49
N ASN A 827 -1.82 -15.03 -12.73
CA ASN A 827 -2.85 -14.10 -13.18
C ASN A 827 -2.52 -12.64 -12.80
N GLY A 828 -1.27 -12.23 -12.98
CA GLY A 828 -0.75 -10.91 -12.59
C GLY A 828 -0.58 -10.72 -11.07
N SER A 829 -0.81 -11.75 -10.26
CA SER A 829 -0.71 -11.69 -8.80
C SER A 829 0.56 -12.38 -8.30
N CYS A 830 1.42 -11.63 -7.62
CA CYS A 830 2.70 -12.09 -7.09
C CYS A 830 2.74 -12.07 -5.54
N GLY A 831 3.82 -12.57 -4.94
CA GLY A 831 4.06 -12.57 -3.49
C GLY A 831 3.61 -13.84 -2.76
N PRO A 832 3.72 -13.89 -1.42
CA PRO A 832 3.44 -15.10 -0.65
C PRO A 832 1.95 -15.28 -0.26
N ALA A 833 1.14 -14.22 -0.28
CA ALA A 833 -0.26 -14.28 0.13
C ALA A 833 -1.12 -15.12 -0.84
N PRO A 834 -2.02 -16.00 -0.38
CA PRO A 834 -2.83 -16.83 -1.28
C PRO A 834 -3.71 -16.03 -2.25
N LEU A 835 -3.72 -16.40 -3.53
CA LEU A 835 -4.62 -15.85 -4.56
C LEU A 835 -6.02 -16.44 -4.39
N LYS A 836 -7.02 -15.63 -4.03
CA LYS A 836 -8.42 -16.09 -3.87
C LYS A 836 -9.22 -15.86 -5.14
N LEU A 837 -9.83 -16.91 -5.68
CA LEU A 837 -10.69 -16.84 -6.87
C LEU A 837 -12.04 -17.50 -6.59
N LYS A 838 -13.11 -16.93 -7.14
CA LYS A 838 -14.44 -17.53 -7.07
C LYS A 838 -14.69 -18.44 -8.27
N TYR A 839 -15.17 -19.66 -8.05
CA TYR A 839 -15.49 -20.61 -9.12
C TYR A 839 -16.94 -21.07 -9.12
N LYS A 840 -17.44 -21.45 -10.30
CA LYS A 840 -18.73 -22.11 -10.45
C LYS A 840 -18.49 -23.60 -10.72
N PRO A 841 -19.15 -24.52 -9.99
CA PRO A 841 -18.95 -25.96 -10.20
C PRO A 841 -19.22 -26.37 -11.66
N GLY A 842 -18.38 -27.25 -12.20
CA GLY A 842 -18.46 -27.70 -13.59
C GLY A 842 -17.93 -26.71 -14.63
N HIS A 843 -17.39 -25.56 -14.22
CA HIS A 843 -16.79 -24.57 -15.12
C HIS A 843 -15.26 -24.62 -15.06
N SER A 844 -14.64 -24.10 -16.11
CA SER A 844 -13.19 -24.00 -16.21
C SER A 844 -12.65 -22.64 -15.78
N ILE A 845 -11.44 -22.64 -15.21
CA ILE A 845 -10.66 -21.47 -14.82
C ILE A 845 -9.30 -21.58 -15.50
N VAL A 846 -8.73 -20.47 -15.96
CA VAL A 846 -7.34 -20.44 -16.43
C VAL A 846 -6.48 -19.80 -15.35
N LEU A 847 -5.36 -20.46 -15.04
CA LEU A 847 -4.29 -19.91 -14.23
C LEU A 847 -3.07 -19.73 -15.14
N ASP A 848 -2.56 -18.52 -15.20
CA ASP A 848 -1.46 -18.10 -16.05
C ASP A 848 -0.29 -17.66 -15.18
N ALA A 849 0.79 -18.42 -15.22
CA ALA A 849 2.04 -18.13 -14.53
C ALA A 849 3.19 -17.73 -15.46
N SER A 850 2.90 -17.39 -16.71
CA SER A 850 3.92 -17.08 -17.72
C SER A 850 4.74 -15.82 -17.42
N ASP A 851 4.24 -14.93 -16.55
CA ASP A 851 4.97 -13.76 -16.05
C ASP A 851 5.97 -14.10 -14.93
N SER A 852 6.01 -15.35 -14.47
CA SER A 852 7.00 -15.78 -13.47
C SER A 852 8.41 -15.70 -14.04
N TRP A 853 9.38 -15.36 -13.20
CA TRP A 853 10.76 -15.14 -13.64
C TRP A 853 11.76 -15.61 -12.58
N ASP A 854 12.98 -15.87 -13.03
CA ASP A 854 14.09 -16.27 -12.18
C ASP A 854 15.13 -15.13 -12.13
N PRO A 855 15.59 -14.72 -10.93
CA PRO A 855 16.54 -13.61 -10.81
C PRO A 855 17.95 -13.92 -11.34
N ASP A 856 18.30 -15.19 -11.46
CA ASP A 856 19.59 -15.64 -12.00
C ASP A 856 19.48 -15.94 -13.51
N GLY A 857 18.27 -15.89 -14.05
CA GLY A 857 17.97 -16.15 -15.46
C GLY A 857 17.87 -17.63 -15.80
N ASP A 858 17.69 -18.48 -14.79
CA ASP A 858 17.53 -19.92 -14.97
C ASP A 858 16.17 -20.29 -15.61
N GLU A 859 16.13 -21.43 -16.29
CA GLU A 859 14.87 -21.97 -16.83
C GLU A 859 13.92 -22.37 -15.70
N LEU A 860 12.63 -22.11 -15.87
CA LEU A 860 11.61 -22.39 -14.86
C LEU A 860 10.82 -23.67 -15.14
N LYS A 861 10.55 -24.43 -14.08
CA LYS A 861 9.66 -25.59 -14.07
C LYS A 861 8.38 -25.27 -13.30
N TYR A 862 7.23 -25.49 -13.97
CA TYR A 862 5.91 -25.20 -13.45
C TYR A 862 5.21 -26.49 -13.02
N ASP A 863 5.07 -26.72 -11.71
CA ASP A 863 4.35 -27.88 -11.19
C ASP A 863 3.03 -27.45 -10.54
N TRP A 864 1.93 -27.70 -11.25
CA TRP A 864 0.58 -27.37 -10.81
C TRP A 864 -0.14 -28.58 -10.22
N PHE A 865 -0.62 -28.44 -9.00
CA PHE A 865 -1.26 -29.55 -8.31
C PHE A 865 -2.37 -29.15 -7.35
N HIS A 866 -3.26 -30.09 -7.03
CA HIS A 866 -4.36 -29.88 -6.09
C HIS A 866 -3.95 -30.40 -4.69
N TYR A 867 -3.73 -29.48 -3.75
CA TYR A 867 -3.53 -29.78 -2.34
C TYR A 867 -4.89 -30.02 -1.68
N ARG A 868 -5.28 -31.28 -1.50
CA ARG A 868 -6.66 -31.66 -1.16
C ARG A 868 -6.97 -31.56 0.33
N GLU A 869 -5.97 -31.83 1.15
CA GLU A 869 -6.10 -31.98 2.59
C GLU A 869 -6.57 -30.71 3.33
N PRO A 870 -6.20 -29.48 2.88
CA PRO A 870 -6.73 -28.24 3.45
C PRO A 870 -8.18 -27.87 3.03
N GLY A 871 -8.73 -28.50 1.99
CA GLY A 871 -10.09 -28.20 1.52
C GLY A 871 -11.15 -28.62 2.54
N GLY A 872 -12.32 -27.95 2.54
CA GLY A 872 -13.47 -28.31 3.39
C GLY A 872 -13.99 -29.72 3.09
N ALA A 873 -15.16 -30.11 3.65
CA ALA A 873 -15.85 -31.42 3.60
C ALA A 873 -15.00 -32.73 3.65
N TYR A 874 -14.01 -32.90 2.78
CA TYR A 874 -12.99 -33.95 2.69
C TYR A 874 -11.81 -33.80 3.67
N GLY A 875 -11.49 -32.59 4.17
CA GLY A 875 -10.47 -32.40 5.21
C GLY A 875 -10.84 -32.96 6.60
N ARG A 876 -12.10 -33.36 6.82
CA ARG A 876 -12.63 -33.78 8.13
C ARG A 876 -12.69 -35.29 8.38
N GLY A 877 -12.24 -36.13 7.46
CA GLY A 877 -12.23 -37.56 7.76
C GLY A 877 -11.61 -38.41 6.68
N LEU A 878 -10.37 -38.85 6.91
CA LEU A 878 -9.79 -40.00 6.21
C LEU A 878 -10.64 -41.27 6.32
N GLU A 879 -11.60 -41.33 7.26
CA GLU A 879 -12.51 -42.46 7.48
C GLU A 879 -13.67 -42.57 6.49
N GLY A 880 -13.89 -41.57 5.62
CA GLY A 880 -14.88 -41.64 4.53
C GLY A 880 -14.30 -42.03 3.16
N PHE A 881 -13.00 -42.34 3.10
CA PHE A 881 -12.28 -42.54 1.85
C PHE A 881 -12.31 -44.01 1.43
N ASP A 882 -13.04 -44.28 0.34
CA ASP A 882 -13.01 -45.57 -0.33
C ASP A 882 -11.62 -45.82 -0.95
N PRO A 883 -10.84 -46.82 -0.52
CA PRO A 883 -9.56 -47.18 -1.13
C PRO A 883 -9.68 -47.58 -2.61
N SER A 884 -10.89 -47.86 -3.10
CA SER A 884 -11.19 -48.16 -4.50
C SER A 884 -11.25 -46.91 -5.40
N LEU A 885 -11.48 -45.73 -4.82
CA LEU A 885 -11.21 -44.45 -5.49
C LEU A 885 -9.70 -44.28 -5.52
N LYS A 886 -9.09 -44.67 -6.65
CA LYS A 886 -7.66 -44.47 -6.95
C LYS A 886 -7.31 -42.99 -6.82
N MET A 887 -7.03 -42.52 -5.61
CA MET A 887 -6.54 -41.18 -5.38
C MET A 887 -5.16 -41.11 -6.01
N LYS A 888 -5.07 -40.29 -7.05
CA LYS A 888 -3.78 -39.95 -7.62
C LYS A 888 -3.02 -39.06 -6.63
N PRO A 889 -1.67 -39.12 -6.61
CA PRO A 889 -0.81 -38.34 -5.73
C PRO A 889 -1.18 -36.85 -5.71
N ILE A 890 -0.78 -36.15 -4.64
CA ILE A 890 -0.99 -34.69 -4.52
C ILE A 890 -0.43 -33.96 -5.75
N LEU A 891 0.70 -34.42 -6.28
CA LEU A 891 1.38 -33.92 -7.48
C LEU A 891 0.77 -34.40 -8.80
N THR A 892 -0.54 -34.64 -8.86
CA THR A 892 -1.18 -35.01 -10.13
C THR A 892 -2.11 -33.93 -10.60
N THR A 893 -1.92 -33.56 -11.87
CA THR A 893 -2.84 -32.73 -12.65
C THR A 893 -4.24 -33.35 -12.79
N LYS A 894 -4.48 -34.56 -12.29
CA LYS A 894 -5.78 -35.26 -12.37
C LYS A 894 -6.28 -35.64 -10.98
N SER A 895 -7.18 -34.82 -10.43
CA SER A 895 -7.91 -35.10 -9.19
C SER A 895 -9.39 -35.39 -9.49
N PRO A 896 -10.13 -36.13 -8.63
CA PRO A 896 -11.57 -36.31 -8.79
C PRO A 896 -12.37 -34.99 -8.71
N ASN A 897 -11.81 -33.95 -8.08
CA ASN A 897 -12.46 -32.66 -7.87
C ASN A 897 -12.08 -31.61 -8.92
N VAL A 898 -10.86 -31.71 -9.47
CA VAL A 898 -10.34 -30.77 -10.47
C VAL A 898 -9.40 -31.49 -11.44
N ASN A 899 -9.56 -31.20 -12.72
CA ASN A 899 -8.63 -31.59 -13.77
C ASN A 899 -7.80 -30.38 -14.18
N ILE A 900 -6.48 -30.47 -14.10
CA ILE A 900 -5.51 -29.45 -14.48
C ILE A 900 -4.93 -29.87 -15.84
N THR A 901 -4.95 -28.99 -16.82
CA THR A 901 -4.47 -29.29 -18.17
C THR A 901 -3.58 -28.15 -18.65
N ASN A 902 -2.34 -28.46 -19.02
CA ASN A 902 -1.42 -27.48 -19.59
C ASN A 902 -1.99 -26.97 -20.92
N LEU A 903 -1.97 -25.65 -21.09
CA LEU A 903 -2.37 -24.97 -22.32
C LEU A 903 -1.18 -24.61 -23.21
N ASN A 904 0.04 -24.73 -22.68
CA ASN A 904 1.30 -24.51 -23.38
C ASN A 904 2.34 -25.60 -23.03
N GLU A 905 3.48 -25.57 -23.72
CA GLU A 905 4.50 -26.64 -23.69
C GLU A 905 5.23 -26.73 -22.35
N ASP A 906 5.54 -25.59 -21.72
CA ASP A 906 6.27 -25.48 -20.45
C ASP A 906 5.38 -25.66 -19.21
N GLY A 907 4.05 -25.61 -19.38
CA GLY A 907 3.08 -25.71 -18.29
C GLY A 907 2.89 -24.43 -17.48
N SER A 908 3.40 -23.28 -17.96
CA SER A 908 3.19 -21.99 -17.28
C SER A 908 1.73 -21.56 -17.31
N ILE A 909 0.93 -22.03 -18.26
CA ILE A 909 -0.52 -21.76 -18.33
C ILE A 909 -1.31 -23.06 -18.20
N VAL A 910 -2.22 -23.11 -17.23
CA VAL A 910 -3.08 -24.27 -17.00
C VAL A 910 -4.56 -23.93 -17.01
N LYS A 911 -5.36 -24.84 -17.56
CA LYS A 911 -6.81 -24.86 -17.43
C LYS A 911 -7.21 -25.81 -16.31
N LEU A 912 -7.94 -25.29 -15.34
CA LEU A 912 -8.60 -26.04 -14.28
C LEU A 912 -10.05 -26.33 -14.69
N GLU A 913 -10.50 -27.57 -14.59
CA GLU A 913 -11.89 -27.97 -14.80
C GLU A 913 -12.44 -28.61 -13.53
N THR A 914 -13.41 -27.93 -12.89
CA THR A 914 -13.96 -28.37 -11.61
C THR A 914 -15.09 -29.40 -11.77
N ALA A 915 -15.28 -30.27 -10.77
CA ALA A 915 -16.37 -31.23 -10.77
C ALA A 915 -17.76 -30.54 -10.72
N LYS A 916 -18.75 -31.12 -11.41
CA LYS A 916 -20.11 -30.53 -11.56
C LYS A 916 -20.92 -30.44 -10.25
N LYS A 917 -20.59 -31.24 -9.24
CA LYS A 917 -21.30 -31.34 -7.95
C LYS A 917 -20.34 -31.10 -6.78
N LEU A 918 -19.58 -30.02 -6.83
CA LEU A 918 -18.60 -29.67 -5.81
C LEU A 918 -19.00 -28.34 -5.18
N ASN A 919 -19.22 -28.30 -3.86
CA ASN A 919 -19.50 -27.06 -3.13
C ASN A 919 -18.51 -26.93 -1.97
N ASP A 920 -17.24 -26.71 -2.32
CA ASP A 920 -16.14 -26.78 -1.37
C ASP A 920 -15.04 -25.79 -1.72
N THR A 921 -14.15 -25.52 -0.76
CA THR A 921 -12.94 -24.73 -0.99
C THR A 921 -11.85 -25.65 -1.55
N LEU A 922 -11.23 -25.26 -2.66
CA LEU A 922 -10.11 -25.99 -3.26
C LEU A 922 -8.80 -25.21 -3.10
N HIS A 923 -7.71 -25.91 -2.83
CA HIS A 923 -6.37 -25.33 -2.79
C HIS A 923 -5.54 -25.85 -3.96
N ILE A 924 -5.27 -25.00 -4.93
CA ILE A 924 -4.40 -25.29 -6.06
C ILE A 924 -3.04 -24.65 -5.77
N ILE A 925 -1.96 -25.39 -5.95
CA ILE A 925 -0.61 -24.92 -5.70
C ILE A 925 0.15 -24.93 -7.02
N LEU A 926 0.81 -23.82 -7.34
CA LEU A 926 1.97 -23.82 -8.22
C LEU A 926 3.20 -24.00 -7.33
N ALA A 927 4.02 -25.01 -7.60
CA ALA A 927 5.42 -25.05 -7.18
C ALA A 927 6.27 -24.66 -8.38
N LEU A 928 6.85 -23.47 -8.31
CA LEU A 928 7.77 -22.94 -9.32
C LEU A 928 9.20 -23.24 -8.87
N ARG A 929 9.98 -23.88 -9.74
CA ARG A 929 11.38 -24.20 -9.45
C ARG A 929 12.28 -23.74 -10.57
N ASP A 930 13.49 -23.29 -10.23
CA ASP A 930 14.55 -23.15 -11.21
C ASP A 930 15.01 -24.52 -11.74
N ALA A 931 15.79 -24.53 -12.83
CA ALA A 931 16.29 -25.72 -13.48
C ALA A 931 17.74 -26.08 -13.10
N THR A 932 18.13 -25.87 -11.84
CA THR A 932 19.47 -26.21 -11.35
C THR A 932 19.57 -27.64 -10.78
N GLU A 933 20.78 -28.05 -10.36
CA GLU A 933 21.02 -29.35 -9.70
C GLU A 933 20.40 -29.42 -8.29
N GLN A 934 20.34 -28.29 -7.59
CA GLN A 934 19.69 -28.13 -6.28
C GLN A 934 18.63 -27.03 -6.42
N PRO A 935 17.47 -27.36 -7.03
CA PRO A 935 16.50 -26.35 -7.40
C PRO A 935 15.92 -25.63 -6.19
N LEU A 936 15.79 -24.31 -6.32
CA LEU A 936 15.08 -23.48 -5.36
C LEU A 936 13.62 -23.37 -5.76
N ALA A 937 12.75 -23.38 -4.75
CA ALA A 937 11.30 -23.44 -4.94
C ALA A 937 10.59 -22.24 -4.33
N THR A 938 9.72 -21.62 -5.13
CA THR A 938 8.71 -20.67 -4.67
C THR A 938 7.34 -21.22 -5.01
N TYR A 939 6.36 -21.02 -4.13
CA TYR A 939 5.01 -21.50 -4.33
C TYR A 939 4.01 -20.36 -4.54
N ARG A 940 2.92 -20.68 -5.22
CA ARG A 940 1.71 -19.85 -5.23
C ARG A 940 0.51 -20.70 -4.85
N ARG A 941 -0.10 -20.41 -3.70
CA ARG A 941 -1.39 -20.99 -3.32
C ARG A 941 -2.53 -20.20 -3.95
N VAL A 942 -3.39 -20.89 -4.70
CA VAL A 942 -4.65 -20.37 -5.24
C VAL A 942 -5.82 -21.05 -4.51
N ILE A 943 -6.64 -20.25 -3.84
CA ILE A 943 -7.83 -20.72 -3.11
C ILE A 943 -9.05 -20.49 -3.99
N LEU A 944 -9.72 -21.57 -4.41
CA LEU A 944 -10.95 -21.50 -5.17
C LEU A 944 -12.15 -21.63 -4.23
N GLU A 945 -12.97 -20.59 -4.14
CA GLU A 945 -14.18 -20.54 -3.34
C GLU A 945 -15.41 -20.72 -4.23
N ALA A 946 -16.30 -21.65 -3.87
CA ALA A 946 -17.54 -21.89 -4.62
C ALA A 946 -18.47 -20.66 -4.56
N ARG A 947 -19.06 -20.29 -5.71
CA ARG A 947 -20.03 -19.20 -5.84
C ARG A 947 -21.44 -19.57 -5.41
#